data_AF-A0AB94IZ01-F1
#
_entry.id   AF-A0AB94IZ01-F1
#
_cell.length_a   1.000
_cell.length_b   1.000
_cell.length_c   1.000
_cell.angle_alpha   90.00
_cell.angle_beta   90.00
_cell.angle_gamma   90.00
#
_symmetry.space_group_name_H-M   'P 1'
#
loop_
_entity.id
_entity.type
_entity.pdbx_description
1 polymer ?
#
loop_
_entity_poly.entity_id
_entity_poly.type
_entity_poly.pdbx_seq_one_letter_code
_entity_poly.pdbx_strand_id
1 'polypeptide(L)'
;MLSGLLLIDKPLGMRSTTCVGHLRALLGRGTRMGHAGTLDSTASGLLVLLVGAATRASDYVMMLPKLYRARVRLGEATDTCDHSGRVLHRGDASRVSAGDVDRVLLSFLGWRMQRPPEISALKLGGRPSHRLARAGLDVALRPRPVFVRSIRRTSALEEGCFDMEVLCGKGTYVRSIARDIGERLGCGACIESLRRLSTGGFHVDAALSPDRAEVLLREGRLKLQPLSAVSRLFHRVELSGAAEAALLHGLPVPLVGAGRYVPGPVPPDQAFCAEGRGLLSFVDRRDEGNGTVLRPRANVLLQDGAERPAVARGPIFAIGAFDGFHRGHARLLERARDLAALLDEDWGAVTFEPHPGVFLGKLDATLFTLRERELIRRVLRVPRLLVLNFDEEVRDLSPSDFWRRLRGTFPVGGVVVGRNFRFGRGQEGTAEALISLCRDDGLPAEAVELLTCGGLRLSSTEVRRAVMEGDAALAAKVLGFPWFFWGAVVHGDWRGHELGFPTANVDLSKALTRPGEGVYAALVPIGGRWHCGALSVGGNPTFGDVRETRAEVFLLDFEGDLYGRDLPVFLIRRLRPMTRFPDAQALAAQIARDVERCREAGREELAGRAPLYAAFAESLASMEAEDAFEPRTWRLAKC
;
A
#
# COMPACT_ATOMS: atom_id res chain seq x y z
N MET A 1 26.69 2.67 -19.52
CA MET A 1 26.72 1.83 -20.74
C MET A 1 25.28 1.45 -21.04
N LEU A 2 24.87 1.40 -22.31
CA LEU A 2 23.47 1.06 -22.67
C LEU A 2 23.10 -0.33 -22.14
N SER A 3 22.10 -0.42 -21.25
CA SER A 3 21.65 -1.67 -20.65
C SER A 3 20.15 -1.66 -20.41
N GLY A 4 19.46 -2.74 -20.75
CA GLY A 4 18.01 -2.84 -20.62
C GLY A 4 17.38 -3.84 -21.59
N LEU A 5 16.07 -3.78 -21.74
CA LEU A 5 15.30 -4.62 -22.64
C LEU A 5 14.84 -3.82 -23.86
N LEU A 6 14.92 -4.43 -25.03
CA LEU A 6 14.38 -3.91 -26.28
C LEU A 6 13.31 -4.87 -26.79
N LEU A 7 12.09 -4.38 -26.94
CA LEU A 7 10.96 -5.14 -27.45
C LEU A 7 10.92 -4.97 -28.98
N ILE A 8 11.06 -6.07 -29.72
CA ILE A 8 11.04 -6.06 -31.19
C ILE A 8 9.85 -6.86 -31.72
N ASP A 9 9.03 -6.28 -32.60
CA ASP A 9 8.08 -7.05 -33.40
C ASP A 9 8.84 -7.66 -34.59
N LYS A 10 9.29 -8.91 -34.42
CA LYS A 10 10.12 -9.57 -35.42
C LYS A 10 9.25 -9.96 -36.62
N PRO A 11 9.60 -9.53 -37.85
CA PRO A 11 8.84 -9.90 -39.03
C PRO A 11 8.98 -11.39 -39.36
N LEU A 12 8.07 -11.88 -40.20
CA LEU A 12 8.16 -13.21 -40.82
C LEU A 12 9.40 -13.27 -41.75
N GLY A 13 10.00 -14.45 -41.91
CA GLY A 13 11.20 -14.65 -42.74
C GLY A 13 12.52 -14.34 -42.04
N MET A 14 12.53 -13.44 -41.05
CA MET A 14 13.73 -13.09 -40.29
C MET A 14 14.01 -14.07 -39.14
N ARG A 15 15.25 -14.55 -38.96
CA ARG A 15 15.64 -15.35 -37.78
C ARG A 15 15.93 -14.44 -36.58
N SER A 16 15.66 -14.92 -35.36
CA SER A 16 15.99 -14.19 -34.12
C SER A 16 17.48 -13.80 -34.04
N THR A 17 18.38 -14.70 -34.45
CA THR A 17 19.83 -14.44 -34.46
C THR A 17 20.24 -13.37 -35.47
N THR A 18 19.56 -13.29 -36.61
CA THR A 18 19.78 -12.25 -37.61
C THR A 18 19.34 -10.89 -37.08
N CYS A 19 18.18 -10.82 -36.42
CA CYS A 19 17.69 -9.60 -35.76
C CYS A 19 18.69 -9.09 -34.70
N VAL A 20 19.16 -9.99 -33.82
CA VAL A 20 20.18 -9.66 -32.81
C VAL A 20 21.47 -9.20 -33.46
N GLY A 21 21.96 -9.92 -34.48
CA GLY A 21 23.20 -9.58 -35.17
C GLY A 21 23.14 -8.20 -35.83
N HIS A 22 22.02 -7.90 -36.49
CA HIS A 22 21.77 -6.62 -37.14
C HIS A 22 21.82 -5.46 -36.14
N LEU A 23 20.98 -5.50 -35.09
CA LEU A 23 20.91 -4.41 -34.12
C LEU A 23 22.17 -4.30 -33.26
N ARG A 24 22.84 -5.43 -32.96
CA ARG A 24 24.11 -5.43 -32.21
C ARG A 24 25.25 -4.76 -32.99
N ALA A 25 25.28 -4.89 -34.32
CA ALA A 25 26.33 -4.28 -35.15
C ALA A 25 26.30 -2.73 -35.08
N LEU A 26 25.14 -2.16 -34.75
CA LEU A 26 24.92 -0.73 -34.59
C LEU A 26 25.26 -0.23 -33.17
N LEU A 27 25.54 -1.13 -32.22
CA LEU A 27 25.94 -0.77 -30.86
C LEU A 27 27.45 -0.58 -30.77
N GLY A 28 27.88 0.30 -29.85
CA GLY A 28 29.30 0.54 -29.58
C GLY A 28 30.07 -0.75 -29.25
N ARG A 29 31.34 -0.80 -29.66
CA ARG A 29 32.24 -1.96 -29.45
C ARG A 29 32.17 -2.44 -28.00
N GLY A 30 31.98 -3.75 -27.81
CA GLY A 30 31.91 -4.40 -26.49
C GLY A 30 30.50 -4.49 -25.88
N THR A 31 29.48 -3.86 -26.47
CA THR A 31 28.10 -3.96 -25.96
C THR A 31 27.52 -5.35 -26.23
N ARG A 32 27.20 -6.09 -25.16
CA ARG A 32 26.53 -7.41 -25.29
C ARG A 32 25.08 -7.22 -25.71
N MET A 33 24.60 -8.07 -26.61
CA MET A 33 23.17 -8.19 -26.94
C MET A 33 22.82 -9.67 -27.10
N GLY A 34 21.68 -10.07 -26.53
CA GLY A 34 21.09 -11.40 -26.67
C GLY A 34 19.58 -11.31 -26.77
N HIS A 35 18.91 -12.47 -26.84
CA HIS A 35 17.45 -12.55 -26.86
C HIS A 35 16.94 -13.56 -25.83
N ALA A 36 15.75 -13.32 -25.29
CA ALA A 36 15.05 -14.26 -24.40
C ALA A 36 13.97 -15.02 -25.18
N GLY A 37 14.29 -16.27 -25.52
CA GLY A 37 13.43 -17.16 -26.28
C GLY A 37 13.54 -16.94 -27.78
N THR A 38 13.61 -18.04 -28.53
CA THR A 38 13.78 -18.03 -29.99
C THR A 38 12.43 -17.97 -30.68
N LEU A 39 12.31 -17.09 -31.69
CA LEU A 39 11.32 -17.20 -32.75
C LEU A 39 12.03 -17.63 -34.04
N ASP A 40 11.59 -18.76 -34.60
CA ASP A 40 12.06 -19.26 -35.88
C ASP A 40 11.64 -18.31 -37.03
N SER A 41 12.21 -18.51 -38.22
CA SER A 41 11.88 -17.67 -39.39
C SER A 41 10.41 -17.79 -39.84
N THR A 42 9.74 -18.90 -39.51
CA THR A 42 8.32 -19.13 -39.79
C THR A 42 7.37 -18.53 -38.75
N ALA A 43 7.89 -17.90 -37.70
CA ALA A 43 7.10 -17.24 -36.67
C ALA A 43 7.38 -15.73 -36.67
N SER A 44 6.37 -14.91 -36.37
CA SER A 44 6.50 -13.46 -36.20
C SER A 44 6.17 -13.03 -34.76
N GLY A 45 6.24 -11.74 -34.48
CA GLY A 45 5.77 -11.16 -33.22
C GLY A 45 6.89 -10.82 -32.24
N LEU A 46 6.50 -10.62 -30.99
CA LEU A 46 7.37 -10.06 -29.95
C LEU A 46 8.64 -10.91 -29.75
N LEU A 47 9.81 -10.30 -29.91
CA LEU A 47 11.13 -10.80 -29.54
C LEU A 47 11.72 -9.86 -28.50
N VAL A 48 11.97 -10.38 -27.29
CA VAL A 48 12.59 -9.60 -26.22
C VAL A 48 14.11 -9.71 -26.36
N LEU A 49 14.75 -8.60 -26.72
CA LEU A 49 16.20 -8.46 -26.76
C LEU A 49 16.71 -7.89 -25.44
N LEU A 50 17.85 -8.37 -24.98
CA LEU A 50 18.52 -7.89 -23.77
C LEU A 50 19.86 -7.26 -24.17
N VAL A 51 20.10 -6.05 -23.69
CA VAL A 51 21.28 -5.24 -24.02
C VAL A 51 22.12 -5.03 -22.77
N GLY A 52 23.45 -5.08 -22.91
CA GLY A 52 24.40 -4.81 -21.84
C GLY A 52 24.32 -5.80 -20.69
N ALA A 53 24.26 -5.29 -19.46
CA ALA A 53 24.19 -6.09 -18.23
C ALA A 53 22.89 -6.89 -18.12
N ALA A 54 21.80 -6.42 -18.73
CA ALA A 54 20.51 -7.10 -18.75
C ALA A 54 20.57 -8.50 -19.37
N THR A 55 21.57 -8.80 -20.22
CA THR A 55 21.76 -10.14 -20.81
C THR A 55 21.84 -11.27 -19.78
N ARG A 56 22.25 -10.97 -18.53
CA ARG A 56 22.24 -11.92 -17.40
C ARG A 56 20.84 -12.35 -16.96
N ALA A 57 19.81 -11.57 -17.28
CA ALA A 57 18.42 -11.88 -16.95
C ALA A 57 17.73 -12.79 -18.00
N SER A 58 18.43 -13.18 -19.07
CA SER A 58 17.84 -13.90 -20.21
C SER A 58 17.09 -15.17 -19.80
N ASP A 59 17.70 -16.00 -18.93
CA ASP A 59 17.10 -17.26 -18.48
C ASP A 59 15.78 -17.07 -17.73
N TYR A 60 15.64 -15.95 -17.01
CA TYR A 60 14.44 -15.61 -16.24
C TYR A 60 13.35 -15.03 -17.15
N VAL A 61 13.69 -14.13 -18.06
CA VAL A 61 12.74 -13.67 -19.10
C VAL A 61 12.24 -14.86 -19.93
N MET A 62 13.10 -15.85 -20.19
CA MET A 62 12.73 -17.10 -20.85
C MET A 62 11.77 -17.99 -20.03
N MET A 63 11.58 -17.78 -18.73
CA MET A 63 10.60 -18.52 -17.92
C MET A 63 9.18 -17.95 -18.07
N LEU A 64 9.06 -16.63 -18.27
CA LEU A 64 7.78 -15.90 -18.33
C LEU A 64 6.77 -16.56 -19.28
N PRO A 65 5.48 -16.62 -18.94
CA PRO A 65 4.47 -17.24 -19.83
C PRO A 65 4.41 -16.51 -21.18
N LYS A 66 4.12 -17.23 -22.27
CA LYS A 66 4.03 -16.65 -23.62
C LYS A 66 2.63 -16.84 -24.16
N LEU A 67 2.07 -15.77 -24.75
CA LEU A 67 0.84 -15.84 -25.52
C LEU A 67 1.18 -15.90 -27.00
N TYR A 68 0.64 -16.89 -27.69
CA TYR A 68 0.74 -17.04 -29.13
C TYR A 68 -0.65 -16.99 -29.77
N ARG A 69 -0.71 -16.42 -30.97
CA ARG A 69 -1.80 -16.62 -31.92
C ARG A 69 -1.28 -17.48 -33.07
N ALA A 70 -2.03 -18.51 -33.41
CA ALA A 70 -1.67 -19.47 -34.45
C ALA A 70 -2.86 -19.73 -35.36
N ARG A 71 -2.63 -19.67 -36.68
CA ARG A 71 -3.56 -20.20 -37.67
C ARG A 71 -3.19 -21.65 -37.96
N VAL A 72 -4.14 -22.55 -37.77
CA VAL A 72 -3.98 -24.00 -37.94
C VAL A 72 -4.73 -24.42 -39.20
N ARG A 73 -4.07 -25.22 -40.05
CA ARG A 73 -4.68 -25.87 -41.21
C ARG A 73 -4.88 -27.35 -40.90
N LEU A 74 -6.12 -27.80 -40.92
CA LEU A 74 -6.50 -29.21 -40.82
C LEU A 74 -6.39 -29.89 -42.20
N GLY A 75 -6.25 -31.22 -42.20
CA GLY A 75 -6.18 -32.01 -43.44
C GLY A 75 -4.79 -32.08 -44.05
N GLU A 76 -3.77 -31.47 -43.44
CA GLU A 76 -2.39 -31.49 -43.95
C GLU A 76 -1.40 -31.62 -42.79
N ALA A 77 -0.52 -32.61 -42.86
CA ALA A 77 0.60 -32.77 -41.93
C ALA A 77 1.94 -32.61 -42.66
N THR A 78 2.89 -31.88 -42.05
CA THR A 78 4.22 -31.61 -42.61
C THR A 78 5.33 -32.03 -41.65
N ASP A 79 6.54 -32.26 -42.18
CA ASP A 79 7.73 -32.64 -41.39
C ASP A 79 8.22 -31.57 -40.41
N THR A 80 8.02 -30.28 -40.74
CA THR A 80 8.31 -29.15 -39.83
C THR A 80 7.17 -28.80 -38.89
N CYS A 81 6.00 -29.44 -39.03
CA CYS A 81 4.74 -29.10 -38.35
C CYS A 81 4.26 -27.65 -38.63
N ASP A 82 4.76 -27.04 -39.71
CA ASP A 82 4.32 -25.75 -40.25
C ASP A 82 4.30 -25.78 -41.78
N HIS A 83 3.74 -24.75 -42.39
CA HIS A 83 3.56 -24.64 -43.84
C HIS A 83 4.87 -24.62 -44.65
N SER A 84 6.04 -24.48 -44.01
CA SER A 84 7.34 -24.47 -44.71
C SER A 84 7.91 -25.86 -44.97
N GLY A 85 7.33 -26.89 -44.36
CA GLY A 85 7.77 -28.28 -44.46
C GLY A 85 7.25 -29.00 -45.69
N ARG A 86 7.80 -30.18 -45.95
CA ARG A 86 7.27 -31.11 -46.95
C ARG A 86 6.01 -31.77 -46.40
N VAL A 87 4.96 -31.83 -47.21
CA VAL A 87 3.73 -32.56 -46.87
C VAL A 87 4.02 -34.04 -46.72
N LEU A 88 3.71 -34.58 -45.55
CA LEU A 88 3.83 -36.01 -45.21
C LEU A 88 2.53 -36.77 -45.48
N HIS A 89 1.40 -36.11 -45.19
CA HIS A 89 0.08 -36.72 -45.29
C HIS A 89 -0.99 -35.65 -45.56
N ARG A 90 -1.97 -35.99 -46.41
CA ARG A 90 -3.21 -35.22 -46.61
C ARG A 90 -4.39 -36.06 -46.14
N GLY A 91 -5.18 -35.54 -45.21
CA GLY A 91 -6.35 -36.20 -44.66
C GLY A 91 -7.64 -35.44 -44.96
N ASP A 92 -8.78 -36.11 -44.77
CA ASP A 92 -10.10 -35.49 -44.95
C ASP A 92 -10.49 -34.70 -43.69
N ALA A 93 -10.54 -33.37 -43.80
CA ALA A 93 -10.99 -32.47 -42.73
C ALA A 93 -12.46 -32.05 -42.87
N SER A 94 -13.17 -32.48 -43.93
CA SER A 94 -14.55 -32.03 -44.23
C SER A 94 -15.57 -32.43 -43.16
N ARG A 95 -15.29 -33.50 -42.41
CA ARG A 95 -16.14 -34.02 -41.34
C ARG A 95 -15.83 -33.43 -39.96
N VAL A 96 -14.78 -32.63 -39.84
CA VAL A 96 -14.39 -32.03 -38.56
C VAL A 96 -15.27 -30.81 -38.30
N SER A 97 -16.03 -30.82 -37.20
CA SER A 97 -16.80 -29.66 -36.78
C SER A 97 -15.99 -28.72 -35.88
N ALA A 98 -16.43 -27.46 -35.78
CA ALA A 98 -15.87 -26.52 -34.81
C ALA A 98 -15.96 -27.03 -33.36
N GLY A 99 -17.02 -27.77 -33.03
CA GLY A 99 -17.19 -28.39 -31.72
C GLY A 99 -16.18 -29.50 -31.44
N ASP A 100 -15.75 -30.25 -32.46
CA ASP A 100 -14.71 -31.27 -32.31
C ASP A 100 -13.35 -30.62 -32.04
N VAL A 101 -13.04 -29.53 -32.75
CA VAL A 101 -11.85 -28.71 -32.49
C VAL A 101 -11.85 -28.21 -31.05
N ASP A 102 -12.94 -27.60 -30.59
CA ASP A 102 -13.02 -27.03 -29.24
C ASP A 102 -12.84 -28.11 -28.15
N ARG A 103 -13.44 -29.29 -28.31
CA ARG A 103 -13.23 -30.44 -27.40
C ARG A 103 -11.77 -30.90 -27.40
N VAL A 104 -11.13 -30.98 -28.57
CA VAL A 104 -9.72 -31.36 -28.68
C VAL A 104 -8.83 -30.31 -28.03
N LEU A 105 -9.07 -29.01 -28.20
CA LEU A 105 -8.27 -27.96 -27.58
C LEU A 105 -8.28 -28.06 -26.04
N LEU A 106 -9.42 -28.32 -25.41
CA LEU A 106 -9.52 -28.48 -23.95
C LEU A 106 -8.59 -29.57 -23.41
N SER A 107 -8.36 -30.63 -24.18
CA SER A 107 -7.48 -31.72 -23.79
C SER A 107 -5.99 -31.33 -23.66
N PHE A 108 -5.61 -30.13 -24.11
CA PHE A 108 -4.24 -29.61 -24.02
C PHE A 108 -3.96 -28.84 -22.73
N LEU A 109 -4.97 -28.50 -21.92
CA LEU A 109 -4.79 -27.73 -20.69
C LEU A 109 -3.96 -28.47 -19.64
N GLY A 110 -3.16 -27.72 -18.88
CA GLY A 110 -2.37 -28.23 -17.77
C GLY A 110 -0.99 -28.79 -18.16
N TRP A 111 -0.45 -29.62 -17.26
CA TRP A 111 0.84 -30.30 -17.45
C TRP A 111 0.69 -31.47 -18.41
N ARG A 112 1.60 -31.59 -19.38
CA ARG A 112 1.62 -32.73 -20.30
C ARG A 112 3.00 -33.01 -20.88
N MET A 113 3.20 -34.23 -21.35
CA MET A 113 4.38 -34.61 -22.11
C MET A 113 4.17 -34.23 -23.57
N GLN A 114 5.04 -33.39 -24.12
CA GLN A 114 5.01 -32.99 -25.51
C GLN A 114 6.26 -33.51 -26.24
N ARG A 115 6.04 -34.15 -27.40
CA ARG A 115 7.10 -34.48 -28.35
C ARG A 115 7.45 -33.22 -29.16
N PRO A 116 8.68 -32.67 -29.05
CA PRO A 116 9.12 -31.54 -29.86
C PRO A 116 9.05 -31.84 -31.37
N PRO A 117 9.07 -30.82 -32.24
CA PRO A 117 9.21 -31.03 -33.69
C PRO A 117 10.63 -31.51 -34.03
N GLU A 118 10.75 -32.30 -35.09
CA GLU A 118 12.02 -32.87 -35.59
C GLU A 118 13.09 -31.79 -35.83
N ILE A 119 12.66 -30.65 -36.36
CA ILE A 119 13.49 -29.45 -36.53
C ILE A 119 13.20 -28.48 -35.38
N SER A 120 13.97 -28.60 -34.30
CA SER A 120 13.91 -27.69 -33.14
C SER A 120 15.27 -27.03 -32.84
N ALA A 121 15.26 -25.90 -32.13
CA ALA A 121 16.46 -25.21 -31.66
C ALA A 121 17.12 -25.89 -30.44
N LEU A 122 16.71 -27.11 -30.09
CA LEU A 122 17.17 -27.83 -28.92
C LEU A 122 18.68 -28.10 -29.03
N LYS A 123 19.45 -27.94 -27.95
CA LYS A 123 20.86 -28.39 -27.91
C LYS A 123 20.93 -29.76 -27.24
N LEU A 124 21.59 -30.72 -27.88
CA LEU A 124 21.93 -32.03 -27.33
C LEU A 124 23.46 -32.12 -27.28
N GLY A 125 24.04 -32.38 -26.11
CA GLY A 125 25.50 -32.38 -25.92
C GLY A 125 26.18 -31.07 -26.32
N GLY A 126 25.52 -29.93 -26.16
CA GLY A 126 26.04 -28.61 -26.55
C GLY A 126 25.88 -28.23 -28.02
N ARG A 127 25.45 -29.15 -28.91
CA ARG A 127 25.23 -28.89 -30.35
C ARG A 127 23.72 -28.80 -30.68
N PRO A 128 23.28 -27.87 -31.54
CA PRO A 128 21.87 -27.81 -31.95
C PRO A 128 21.38 -29.08 -32.68
N SER A 129 20.21 -29.60 -32.32
CA SER A 129 19.62 -30.84 -32.84
C SER A 129 19.34 -30.79 -34.34
N HIS A 130 18.97 -29.63 -34.90
CA HIS A 130 18.80 -29.47 -36.35
C HIS A 130 20.08 -29.71 -37.17
N ARG A 131 21.28 -29.50 -36.58
CA ARG A 131 22.54 -29.86 -37.26
C ARG A 131 22.79 -31.37 -37.24
N LEU A 132 22.36 -32.05 -36.18
CA LEU A 132 22.51 -33.50 -36.03
C LEU A 132 21.51 -34.26 -36.93
N ALA A 133 20.27 -33.77 -37.02
CA ALA A 133 19.25 -34.33 -37.92
C ALA A 133 19.65 -34.21 -39.40
N ARG A 134 20.27 -33.08 -39.80
CA ARG A 134 20.82 -32.90 -41.18
C ARG A 134 22.01 -33.80 -41.49
N ALA A 135 22.67 -34.37 -40.48
CA ALA A 135 23.78 -35.31 -40.64
C ALA A 135 23.33 -36.78 -40.67
N GLY A 136 22.01 -37.05 -40.76
CA GLY A 136 21.48 -38.41 -40.87
C GLY A 136 21.52 -39.23 -39.57
N LEU A 137 21.82 -38.62 -38.43
CA LEU A 137 21.76 -39.29 -37.13
C LEU A 137 20.32 -39.25 -36.62
N ASP A 138 19.73 -40.42 -36.41
CA ASP A 138 18.38 -40.58 -35.85
C ASP A 138 18.39 -40.20 -34.37
N VAL A 139 18.08 -38.93 -34.10
CA VAL A 139 18.04 -38.40 -32.74
C VAL A 139 16.60 -38.49 -32.24
N ALA A 140 16.27 -39.60 -31.58
CA ALA A 140 14.97 -39.80 -30.96
C ALA A 140 14.62 -38.64 -29.99
N LEU A 141 13.68 -37.78 -30.40
CA LEU A 141 13.24 -36.63 -29.61
C LEU A 141 12.35 -37.11 -28.45
N ARG A 142 12.96 -37.31 -27.28
CA ARG A 142 12.24 -37.69 -26.05
C ARG A 142 11.18 -36.63 -25.69
N PRO A 143 9.93 -37.03 -25.37
CA PRO A 143 8.91 -36.13 -24.85
C PRO A 143 9.37 -35.36 -23.61
N ARG A 144 8.87 -34.13 -23.42
CA ARG A 144 9.24 -33.24 -22.31
C ARG A 144 8.01 -32.65 -21.63
N PRO A 145 8.07 -32.36 -20.32
CA PRO A 145 6.97 -31.69 -19.64
C PRO A 145 6.82 -30.27 -20.15
N VAL A 146 5.59 -29.90 -20.50
CA VAL A 146 5.16 -28.56 -20.87
C VAL A 146 3.87 -28.21 -20.13
N PHE A 147 3.59 -26.92 -20.01
CA PHE A 147 2.38 -26.43 -19.35
C PHE A 147 1.63 -25.47 -20.26
N VAL A 148 0.35 -25.77 -20.50
CA VAL A 148 -0.57 -24.89 -21.24
C VAL A 148 -1.59 -24.34 -20.24
N ARG A 149 -1.53 -23.03 -20.02
CA ARG A 149 -2.41 -22.33 -19.07
C ARG A 149 -3.80 -22.09 -19.66
N SER A 150 -3.85 -21.67 -20.92
CA SER A 150 -5.10 -21.53 -21.67
C SER A 150 -4.85 -21.83 -23.14
N ILE A 151 -5.87 -22.38 -23.78
CA ILE A 151 -5.92 -22.63 -25.21
C ILE A 151 -7.38 -22.54 -25.67
N ARG A 152 -7.62 -21.79 -26.73
CA ARG A 152 -8.97 -21.61 -27.28
C ARG A 152 -8.92 -21.28 -28.77
N ARG A 153 -9.96 -21.67 -29.49
CA ARG A 153 -10.22 -21.19 -30.85
C ARG A 153 -10.73 -19.75 -30.79
N THR A 154 -10.28 -18.90 -31.72
CA THR A 154 -10.60 -17.47 -31.77
C THR A 154 -11.23 -17.03 -33.09
N SER A 155 -11.37 -17.93 -34.07
CA SER A 155 -12.11 -17.69 -35.33
C SER A 155 -13.11 -18.80 -35.59
N ALA A 156 -14.00 -18.62 -36.57
CA ALA A 156 -14.74 -19.73 -37.17
C ALA A 156 -13.79 -20.77 -37.81
N LEU A 157 -14.29 -22.00 -37.97
CA LEU A 157 -13.63 -23.03 -38.77
C LEU A 157 -14.11 -22.87 -40.22
N GLU A 158 -13.22 -22.38 -41.08
CA GLU A 158 -13.51 -22.05 -42.48
C GLU A 158 -12.46 -22.71 -43.37
N GLU A 159 -12.90 -23.48 -44.37
CA GLU A 159 -12.01 -24.19 -45.31
C GLU A 159 -10.93 -25.06 -44.64
N GLY A 160 -11.28 -25.67 -43.49
CA GLY A 160 -10.35 -26.48 -42.70
C GLY A 160 -9.32 -25.66 -41.91
N CYS A 161 -9.45 -24.34 -41.86
CA CYS A 161 -8.56 -23.44 -41.12
C CYS A 161 -9.26 -22.78 -39.93
N PHE A 162 -8.52 -22.59 -38.84
CA PHE A 162 -8.97 -21.81 -37.70
C PHE A 162 -7.81 -21.13 -36.98
N ASP A 163 -8.09 -20.02 -36.30
CA ASP A 163 -7.16 -19.35 -35.40
C ASP A 163 -7.34 -19.86 -33.97
N MET A 164 -6.23 -20.02 -33.26
CA MET A 164 -6.20 -20.30 -31.84
C MET A 164 -5.24 -19.38 -31.10
N GLU A 165 -5.59 -19.10 -29.85
CA GLU A 165 -4.69 -18.46 -28.88
C GLU A 165 -4.23 -19.47 -27.84
N VAL A 166 -2.93 -19.49 -27.56
CA VAL A 166 -2.29 -20.42 -26.62
C VAL A 166 -1.41 -19.63 -25.65
N LEU A 167 -1.77 -19.67 -24.36
CA LEU A 167 -0.93 -19.17 -23.26
C LEU A 167 -0.18 -20.34 -22.63
N CYS A 168 1.15 -20.36 -22.75
CA CYS A 168 1.96 -21.50 -22.36
C CYS A 168 3.28 -21.14 -21.69
N GLY A 169 3.82 -22.10 -20.95
CA GLY A 169 5.10 -22.00 -20.25
C GLY A 169 6.31 -22.21 -21.18
N LYS A 170 7.51 -22.03 -20.61
CA LYS A 170 8.79 -22.33 -21.27
C LYS A 170 8.81 -23.77 -21.80
N GLY A 171 9.38 -23.95 -23.00
CA GLY A 171 9.56 -25.28 -23.60
C GLY A 171 8.38 -25.79 -24.42
N THR A 172 7.25 -25.09 -24.43
CA THR A 172 6.08 -25.45 -25.25
C THR A 172 6.31 -25.15 -26.73
N TYR A 173 6.05 -26.12 -27.59
CA TYR A 173 6.11 -26.01 -29.05
C TYR A 173 4.70 -25.92 -29.63
N VAL A 174 4.27 -24.71 -30.04
CA VAL A 174 2.94 -24.50 -30.62
C VAL A 174 2.74 -25.27 -31.94
N ARG A 175 3.81 -25.45 -32.71
CA ARG A 175 3.81 -26.31 -33.92
C ARG A 175 3.45 -27.76 -33.62
N SER A 176 3.98 -28.31 -32.54
CA SER A 176 3.61 -29.66 -32.08
C SER A 176 2.17 -29.72 -31.59
N ILE A 177 1.63 -28.65 -30.98
CA ILE A 177 0.20 -28.60 -30.61
C ILE A 177 -0.67 -28.75 -31.85
N ALA A 178 -0.37 -28.04 -32.94
CA ALA A 178 -1.13 -28.19 -34.20
C ALA A 178 -1.07 -29.62 -34.73
N ARG A 179 0.12 -30.22 -34.83
CA ARG A 179 0.27 -31.64 -35.24
C ARG A 179 -0.60 -32.56 -34.36
N ASP A 180 -0.47 -32.44 -33.05
CA ASP A 180 -1.16 -33.31 -32.09
C ASP A 180 -2.70 -33.09 -32.12
N ILE A 181 -3.18 -31.89 -32.49
CA ILE A 181 -4.61 -31.62 -32.77
C ILE A 181 -5.05 -32.44 -33.99
N GLY A 182 -4.28 -32.37 -35.08
CA GLY A 182 -4.57 -33.11 -36.31
C GLY A 182 -4.53 -34.63 -36.13
N GLU A 183 -3.60 -35.15 -35.32
CA GLU A 183 -3.52 -36.57 -34.95
C GLU A 183 -4.78 -37.00 -34.17
N ARG A 184 -5.24 -36.20 -33.21
CA ARG A 184 -6.45 -36.51 -32.41
C ARG A 184 -7.74 -36.43 -33.22
N LEU A 185 -7.80 -35.53 -34.20
CA LEU A 185 -8.93 -35.39 -35.11
C LEU A 185 -8.90 -36.40 -36.27
N GLY A 186 -7.79 -37.11 -36.46
CA GLY A 186 -7.63 -38.10 -37.53
C GLY A 186 -7.44 -37.54 -38.94
N CYS A 187 -7.32 -36.21 -39.10
CA CYS A 187 -7.17 -35.56 -40.40
C CYS A 187 -5.75 -35.02 -40.67
N GLY A 188 -4.90 -34.96 -39.65
CA GLY A 188 -3.61 -34.27 -39.72
C GLY A 188 -3.76 -32.75 -39.67
N ALA A 189 -2.71 -32.04 -39.24
CA ALA A 189 -2.72 -30.59 -39.17
C ALA A 189 -1.31 -29.99 -39.10
N CYS A 190 -1.19 -28.74 -39.56
CA CYS A 190 0.04 -27.95 -39.51
C CYS A 190 -0.26 -26.48 -39.16
N ILE A 191 0.79 -25.75 -38.75
CA ILE A 191 0.71 -24.30 -38.55
C ILE A 191 0.82 -23.58 -39.90
N GLU A 192 -0.20 -22.78 -40.25
CA GLU A 192 -0.18 -21.87 -41.39
C GLU A 192 0.48 -20.54 -41.03
N SER A 193 0.23 -20.02 -39.84
CA SER A 193 0.95 -18.84 -39.33
C SER A 193 1.09 -18.88 -37.82
N LEU A 194 2.18 -18.33 -37.30
CA LEU A 194 2.45 -18.26 -35.87
C LEU A 194 2.96 -16.88 -35.49
N ARG A 195 2.32 -16.27 -34.48
CA ARG A 195 2.70 -14.96 -33.96
C ARG A 195 2.75 -14.99 -32.44
N ARG A 196 3.88 -14.56 -31.84
CA ARG A 196 3.96 -14.35 -30.40
C ARG A 196 3.44 -12.96 -30.05
N LEU A 197 2.35 -12.90 -29.30
CA LEU A 197 1.73 -11.64 -28.88
C LEU A 197 2.38 -11.09 -27.60
N SER A 198 2.77 -11.97 -26.66
CA SER A 198 3.36 -11.53 -25.40
C SER A 198 4.41 -12.48 -24.83
N THR A 199 5.21 -11.96 -23.90
CA THR A 199 6.11 -12.72 -23.02
C THR A 199 6.06 -12.07 -21.64
N GLY A 200 5.42 -12.74 -20.68
CA GLY A 200 5.09 -12.15 -19.38
C GLY A 200 4.19 -10.93 -19.55
N GLY A 201 4.57 -9.82 -18.91
CA GLY A 201 3.88 -8.53 -19.05
C GLY A 201 4.29 -7.71 -20.28
N PHE A 202 5.19 -8.21 -21.14
CA PHE A 202 5.60 -7.50 -22.35
C PHE A 202 4.70 -7.89 -23.53
N HIS A 203 4.14 -6.90 -24.23
CA HIS A 203 3.23 -7.10 -25.36
C HIS A 203 3.82 -6.60 -26.68
N VAL A 204 3.45 -7.23 -27.79
CA VAL A 204 3.93 -6.89 -29.14
C VAL A 204 3.50 -5.48 -29.56
N ASP A 205 2.38 -4.96 -29.04
CA ASP A 205 1.89 -3.62 -29.39
C ASP A 205 2.81 -2.50 -28.87
N ALA A 206 3.64 -2.81 -27.87
CA ALA A 206 4.67 -1.89 -27.35
C ALA A 206 6.05 -2.10 -28.02
N ALA A 207 6.14 -2.99 -29.01
CA ALA A 207 7.38 -3.37 -29.65
C ALA A 207 7.67 -2.54 -30.91
N LEU A 208 8.95 -2.33 -31.20
CA LEU A 208 9.40 -1.65 -32.40
C LEU A 208 9.63 -2.65 -33.53
N SER A 209 9.41 -2.24 -34.79
CA SER A 209 9.99 -3.00 -35.91
C SER A 209 11.53 -2.93 -35.85
N PRO A 210 12.25 -3.92 -36.40
CA PRO A 210 13.71 -3.89 -36.46
C PRO A 210 14.23 -2.60 -37.12
N ASP A 211 13.63 -2.20 -38.24
CA ASP A 211 14.06 -1.01 -39.00
C ASP A 211 13.83 0.28 -38.19
N ARG A 212 12.71 0.37 -37.47
CA ARG A 212 12.45 1.52 -36.60
C ARG A 212 13.42 1.57 -35.43
N ALA A 213 13.75 0.42 -34.84
CA ALA A 213 14.74 0.33 -33.77
C ALA A 213 16.14 0.74 -34.27
N GLU A 214 16.52 0.36 -35.48
CA GLU A 214 17.76 0.77 -36.14
C GLU A 214 17.84 2.29 -36.34
N VAL A 215 16.79 2.91 -36.88
CA VAL A 215 16.72 4.37 -37.06
C VAL A 215 16.90 5.08 -35.72
N LEU A 216 16.13 4.70 -34.71
CA LEU A 216 16.21 5.31 -33.38
C LEU A 216 17.57 5.09 -32.72
N LEU A 217 18.21 3.95 -32.97
CA LEU A 217 19.52 3.65 -32.43
C LEU A 217 20.60 4.52 -33.07
N ARG A 218 20.58 4.69 -34.39
CA ARG A 218 21.50 5.60 -35.11
C ARG A 218 21.32 7.06 -34.68
N GLU A 219 20.09 7.47 -34.42
CA GLU A 219 19.78 8.82 -33.91
C GLU A 219 20.11 9.01 -32.42
N GLY A 220 20.54 7.96 -31.70
CA GLY A 220 20.78 8.03 -30.25
C GLY A 220 19.51 8.22 -29.42
N ARG A 221 18.33 7.93 -29.99
CA ARG A 221 16.99 8.13 -29.39
C ARG A 221 16.32 6.84 -28.93
N LEU A 222 16.98 5.70 -29.11
CA LEU A 222 16.44 4.41 -28.70
C LEU A 222 16.30 4.34 -27.17
N LYS A 223 15.06 4.15 -26.70
CA LYS A 223 14.77 3.92 -25.27
C LYS A 223 14.68 2.42 -25.00
N LEU A 224 15.46 1.96 -24.02
CA LEU A 224 15.34 0.60 -23.49
C LEU A 224 14.39 0.58 -22.30
N GLN A 225 13.63 -0.49 -22.18
CA GLN A 225 12.86 -0.79 -20.98
C GLN A 225 13.83 -1.14 -19.84
N PRO A 226 13.63 -0.60 -18.62
CA PRO A 226 14.52 -0.87 -17.50
C PRO A 226 14.40 -2.33 -17.06
N LEU A 227 15.47 -2.84 -16.45
CA LEU A 227 15.48 -4.22 -15.96
C LEU A 227 14.48 -4.46 -14.81
N SER A 228 14.10 -3.40 -14.09
CA SER A 228 13.01 -3.43 -13.11
C SER A 228 11.64 -3.79 -13.72
N ALA A 229 11.46 -3.61 -15.04
CA ALA A 229 10.27 -4.12 -15.72
C ALA A 229 10.20 -5.66 -15.70
N VAL A 230 11.36 -6.35 -15.62
CA VAL A 230 11.44 -7.81 -15.47
C VAL A 230 11.18 -8.22 -14.03
N SER A 231 11.80 -7.56 -13.05
CA SER A 231 11.66 -7.93 -11.62
C SER A 231 10.21 -7.87 -11.15
N ARG A 232 9.41 -6.93 -11.66
CA ARG A 232 7.96 -6.79 -11.38
C ARG A 232 7.12 -8.00 -11.80
N LEU A 233 7.64 -8.85 -12.67
CA LEU A 233 6.95 -10.06 -13.13
C LEU A 233 7.20 -11.27 -12.21
N PHE A 234 8.07 -11.13 -11.21
CA PHE A 234 8.39 -12.18 -10.25
C PHE A 234 8.04 -11.75 -8.84
N HIS A 235 7.84 -12.72 -7.96
CA HIS A 235 7.91 -12.46 -6.53
C HIS A 235 9.30 -11.91 -6.19
N ARG A 236 9.33 -10.82 -5.42
CA ARG A 236 10.60 -10.17 -5.09
C ARG A 236 10.67 -9.69 -3.65
N VAL A 237 11.88 -9.48 -3.16
CA VAL A 237 12.14 -8.70 -1.95
C VAL A 237 12.78 -7.39 -2.35
N GLU A 238 12.18 -6.27 -1.97
CA GLU A 238 12.81 -4.97 -2.04
C GLU A 238 13.83 -4.88 -0.90
N LEU A 239 15.11 -4.85 -1.24
CA LEU A 239 16.22 -5.06 -0.31
C LEU A 239 16.42 -3.88 0.63
N SER A 240 16.77 -4.17 1.89
CA SER A 240 17.42 -3.21 2.79
C SER A 240 18.85 -2.91 2.31
N GLY A 241 19.42 -1.79 2.73
CA GLY A 241 20.80 -1.42 2.33
C GLY A 241 21.84 -2.47 2.71
N ALA A 242 21.72 -3.07 3.90
CA ALA A 242 22.60 -4.14 4.36
C ALA A 242 22.46 -5.43 3.54
N ALA A 243 21.21 -5.81 3.20
CA ALA A 243 20.94 -6.99 2.38
C ALA A 243 21.41 -6.81 0.93
N GLU A 244 21.26 -5.61 0.38
CA GLU A 244 21.79 -5.25 -0.95
C GLU A 244 23.31 -5.37 -0.99
N ALA A 245 24.03 -4.82 -0.01
CA ALA A 245 25.48 -4.94 0.08
C ALA A 245 25.94 -6.40 0.16
N ALA A 246 25.28 -7.22 0.99
CA ALA A 246 25.61 -8.64 1.13
C ALA A 246 25.39 -9.41 -0.19
N LEU A 247 24.23 -9.27 -0.82
CA LEU A 247 23.94 -9.95 -2.10
C LEU A 247 24.88 -9.48 -3.20
N LEU A 248 25.23 -8.18 -3.25
CA LEU A 248 26.18 -7.63 -4.20
C LEU A 248 27.54 -8.35 -4.15
N HIS A 249 28.01 -8.68 -2.94
CA HIS A 249 29.24 -9.46 -2.70
C HIS A 249 29.06 -10.98 -2.81
N GLY A 250 27.90 -11.46 -3.26
CA GLY A 250 27.62 -12.88 -3.45
C GLY A 250 27.30 -13.63 -2.16
N LEU A 251 27.08 -12.94 -1.05
CA LEU A 251 26.78 -13.55 0.24
C LEU A 251 25.29 -13.92 0.35
N PRO A 252 24.95 -15.04 1.00
CA PRO A 252 23.57 -15.37 1.33
C PRO A 252 22.96 -14.35 2.31
N VAL A 253 21.66 -14.10 2.20
CA VAL A 253 20.93 -13.22 3.12
C VAL A 253 19.71 -13.95 3.69
N PRO A 254 19.50 -13.99 5.02
CA PRO A 254 18.26 -14.48 5.61
C PRO A 254 17.06 -13.69 5.10
N LEU A 255 15.98 -14.36 4.70
CA LEU A 255 14.76 -13.69 4.21
C LEU A 255 14.17 -12.74 5.27
N VAL A 256 14.26 -13.14 6.54
CA VAL A 256 13.94 -12.29 7.69
C VAL A 256 14.94 -11.14 7.75
N GLY A 257 14.48 -9.91 7.59
CA GLY A 257 15.34 -8.72 7.58
C GLY A 257 16.01 -8.41 6.23
N ALA A 258 15.83 -9.25 5.21
CA ALA A 258 16.31 -8.95 3.85
C ALA A 258 15.65 -7.70 3.25
N GLY A 259 14.42 -7.39 3.68
CA GLY A 259 13.65 -6.24 3.23
C GLY A 259 12.17 -6.58 3.03
N ARG A 260 11.48 -5.79 2.19
CA ARG A 260 10.03 -5.92 1.99
C ARG A 260 9.71 -6.91 0.89
N TYR A 261 8.95 -7.96 1.21
CA TYR A 261 8.38 -8.85 0.21
C TYR A 261 7.30 -8.16 -0.64
N VAL A 262 7.36 -8.36 -1.95
CA VAL A 262 6.37 -7.90 -2.93
C VAL A 262 5.93 -9.08 -3.81
N PRO A 263 4.63 -9.39 -3.85
CA PRO A 263 4.13 -10.48 -4.67
C PRO A 263 4.25 -10.15 -6.17
N GLY A 264 4.46 -11.19 -6.99
CA GLY A 264 4.48 -11.09 -8.44
C GLY A 264 3.59 -12.14 -9.11
N PRO A 265 3.34 -12.01 -10.42
CA PRO A 265 2.41 -12.89 -11.14
C PRO A 265 2.98 -14.27 -11.52
N VAL A 266 4.31 -14.42 -11.59
CA VAL A 266 4.95 -15.71 -11.84
C VAL A 266 5.12 -16.45 -10.51
N PRO A 267 4.68 -17.71 -10.38
CA PRO A 267 4.81 -18.50 -9.16
C PRO A 267 6.25 -18.50 -8.56
N PRO A 268 6.37 -18.41 -7.22
CA PRO A 268 7.66 -18.18 -6.55
C PRO A 268 8.60 -19.39 -6.58
N ASP A 269 8.09 -20.57 -6.92
CA ASP A 269 8.85 -21.80 -7.13
C ASP A 269 9.65 -21.79 -8.45
N GLN A 270 9.26 -20.94 -9.42
CA GLN A 270 9.97 -20.82 -10.69
C GLN A 270 11.19 -19.91 -10.60
N ALA A 271 11.01 -18.72 -10.02
CA ALA A 271 12.06 -17.75 -9.80
C ALA A 271 11.64 -16.73 -8.74
N PHE A 272 12.63 -16.25 -7.99
CA PHE A 272 12.48 -15.25 -6.96
C PHE A 272 13.55 -14.17 -7.14
N CYS A 273 13.18 -12.91 -6.94
CA CYS A 273 14.07 -11.78 -7.14
C CYS A 273 14.33 -11.04 -5.83
N ALA A 274 15.43 -10.31 -5.78
CA ALA A 274 15.78 -9.39 -4.73
C ALA A 274 16.26 -8.11 -5.40
N GLU A 275 15.58 -6.99 -5.15
CA GLU A 275 15.78 -5.73 -5.86
C GLU A 275 16.12 -4.61 -4.87
N GLY A 276 17.34 -4.11 -4.97
CA GLY A 276 17.85 -2.95 -4.23
C GLY A 276 17.85 -1.68 -5.08
N ARG A 277 18.57 -0.65 -4.63
CA ARG A 277 18.68 0.64 -5.34
C ARG A 277 19.55 0.54 -6.60
N GLY A 278 20.61 -0.25 -6.55
CA GLY A 278 21.56 -0.46 -7.66
C GLY A 278 21.67 -1.92 -8.11
N LEU A 279 20.94 -2.84 -7.49
CA LEU A 279 21.04 -4.26 -7.73
C LEU A 279 19.69 -4.91 -8.03
N LEU A 280 19.60 -5.66 -9.13
CA LEU A 280 18.65 -6.76 -9.25
C LEU A 280 19.39 -8.08 -9.13
N SER A 281 19.12 -8.81 -8.07
CA SER A 281 19.60 -10.18 -7.85
C SER A 281 18.48 -11.16 -8.09
N PHE A 282 18.69 -12.13 -8.96
CA PHE A 282 17.86 -13.33 -8.98
C PHE A 282 18.43 -14.32 -7.97
N VAL A 283 17.58 -14.80 -7.07
CA VAL A 283 17.99 -15.56 -5.89
C VAL A 283 17.32 -16.93 -5.85
N ASP A 284 18.06 -17.93 -5.38
CA ASP A 284 17.49 -19.21 -4.98
C ASP A 284 17.05 -19.11 -3.52
N ARG A 285 15.81 -19.54 -3.24
CA ARG A 285 15.30 -19.69 -1.87
C ARG A 285 15.68 -21.09 -1.36
N ARG A 286 16.35 -21.15 -0.21
CA ARG A 286 16.61 -22.42 0.48
C ARG A 286 16.15 -22.33 1.92
N ASP A 287 15.41 -23.34 2.35
CA ASP A 287 15.05 -23.47 3.76
C ASP A 287 16.21 -24.14 4.49
N GLU A 288 16.77 -23.42 5.46
CA GLU A 288 17.80 -23.89 6.39
C GLU A 288 17.17 -24.00 7.78
N GLY A 289 17.76 -24.78 8.68
CA GLY A 289 17.16 -25.10 10.00
C GLY A 289 16.79 -23.89 10.88
N ASN A 290 17.18 -22.68 10.49
CA ASN A 290 16.88 -21.40 11.14
C ASN A 290 16.05 -20.43 10.27
N GLY A 291 15.52 -20.85 9.11
CA GLY A 291 14.64 -20.05 8.24
C GLY A 291 15.00 -20.12 6.75
N THR A 292 14.26 -19.38 5.92
CA THR A 292 14.56 -19.27 4.48
C THR A 292 15.71 -18.30 4.24
N VAL A 293 16.70 -18.71 3.44
CA VAL A 293 17.85 -17.91 3.01
C VAL A 293 17.77 -17.65 1.50
N LEU A 294 18.05 -16.41 1.11
CA LEU A 294 18.18 -15.96 -0.28
C LEU A 294 19.65 -16.07 -0.72
N ARG A 295 19.93 -16.90 -1.73
CA ARG A 295 21.27 -17.04 -2.31
C ARG A 295 21.34 -16.42 -3.69
N PRO A 296 22.28 -15.50 -3.97
CA PRO A 296 22.37 -14.86 -5.27
C PRO A 296 22.79 -15.86 -6.35
N ARG A 297 21.97 -16.01 -7.39
CA ARG A 297 22.25 -16.81 -8.58
C ARG A 297 22.74 -15.94 -9.73
N ALA A 298 22.16 -14.75 -9.89
CA ALA A 298 22.59 -13.78 -10.89
C ALA A 298 22.39 -12.35 -10.40
N ASN A 299 23.49 -11.63 -10.22
CA ASN A 299 23.48 -10.21 -9.87
C ASN A 299 23.59 -9.36 -11.12
N VAL A 300 22.65 -8.43 -11.27
CA VAL A 300 22.63 -7.46 -12.36
C VAL A 300 22.61 -6.06 -11.77
N LEU A 301 23.73 -5.36 -11.94
CA LEU A 301 23.81 -3.94 -11.63
C LEU A 301 22.84 -3.17 -12.51
N LEU A 302 22.01 -2.36 -11.87
CA LEU A 302 21.15 -1.40 -12.53
C LEU A 302 22.05 -0.21 -12.89
N GLN A 303 22.43 -0.12 -14.17
CA GLN A 303 23.15 1.03 -14.69
C GLN A 303 22.14 2.11 -15.00
N ASP A 304 22.43 3.31 -14.50
CA ASP A 304 21.48 4.35 -14.17
C ASP A 304 20.76 3.98 -12.87
N GLY A 305 21.02 4.75 -11.81
CA GLY A 305 19.89 5.20 -11.01
C GLY A 305 19.07 6.17 -11.87
N ALA A 306 18.63 5.81 -13.10
CA ALA A 306 17.27 5.32 -13.30
C ALA A 306 16.63 5.06 -11.96
N GLU A 307 16.33 6.18 -11.30
CA GLU A 307 15.18 6.36 -10.48
C GLU A 307 14.27 5.15 -10.74
N ARG A 308 14.15 4.26 -9.73
CA ARG A 308 12.78 3.92 -9.33
C ARG A 308 12.06 5.22 -9.56
N PRO A 309 11.06 5.36 -10.46
CA PRO A 309 10.32 6.61 -10.53
C PRO A 309 10.12 6.95 -9.07
N ALA A 310 10.72 8.06 -8.65
CA ALA A 310 10.59 8.43 -7.27
C ALA A 310 9.12 8.81 -7.22
N VAL A 311 8.26 7.80 -7.05
CA VAL A 311 7.35 7.84 -5.95
C VAL A 311 8.32 8.08 -4.81
N ALA A 312 8.61 9.37 -4.56
CA ALA A 312 9.07 9.81 -3.27
C ALA A 312 8.09 9.11 -2.36
N ARG A 313 8.53 8.00 -1.77
CA ARG A 313 7.64 7.24 -0.91
C ARG A 313 7.43 8.21 0.24
N GLY A 314 6.22 8.74 0.28
CA GLY A 314 5.83 9.63 1.33
C GLY A 314 5.63 8.83 2.61
N PRO A 315 5.37 9.51 3.72
CA PRO A 315 4.95 8.83 4.92
C PRO A 315 3.70 7.98 4.67
N ILE A 316 3.55 6.92 5.47
CA ILE A 316 2.30 6.19 5.58
C ILE A 316 1.35 6.96 6.49
N PHE A 317 0.15 7.27 5.99
CA PHE A 317 -0.82 8.06 6.75
C PHE A 317 -2.03 7.23 7.19
N ALA A 318 -2.33 7.25 8.48
CA ALA A 318 -3.66 6.90 8.97
C ALA A 318 -4.62 8.06 8.64
N ILE A 319 -5.75 7.83 7.96
CA ILE A 319 -6.69 8.90 7.59
C ILE A 319 -7.99 8.75 8.39
N GLY A 320 -8.43 9.86 9.00
CA GLY A 320 -9.66 9.90 9.78
C GLY A 320 -9.89 11.28 10.40
N ALA A 321 -11.05 11.48 11.02
CA ALA A 321 -11.34 12.76 11.68
C ALA A 321 -10.53 12.95 12.98
N PHE A 322 -10.10 11.85 13.62
CA PHE A 322 -9.27 11.84 14.84
C PHE A 322 -9.67 12.90 15.89
N ASP A 323 -10.97 13.05 16.15
CA ASP A 323 -11.52 14.07 17.04
C ASP A 323 -10.89 14.02 18.44
N GLY A 324 -10.64 12.81 18.97
CA GLY A 324 -9.96 12.64 20.26
C GLY A 324 -8.97 11.48 20.33
N PHE A 325 -8.49 10.96 19.19
CA PHE A 325 -7.53 9.84 19.14
C PHE A 325 -7.85 8.67 20.09
N HIS A 326 -9.14 8.38 20.30
CA HIS A 326 -9.59 7.36 21.24
C HIS A 326 -9.02 5.98 20.93
N ARG A 327 -9.08 5.04 21.88
CA ARG A 327 -8.52 3.68 21.73
C ARG A 327 -9.03 2.92 20.51
N GLY A 328 -10.24 3.21 20.02
CA GLY A 328 -10.73 2.69 18.74
C GLY A 328 -9.83 3.01 17.52
N HIS A 329 -9.10 4.13 17.55
CA HIS A 329 -8.15 4.54 16.53
C HIS A 329 -6.75 3.93 16.71
N ALA A 330 -6.45 3.32 17.87
CA ALA A 330 -5.11 2.79 18.15
C ALA A 330 -4.66 1.82 17.05
N ARG A 331 -5.58 0.96 16.57
CA ARG A 331 -5.29 0.01 15.49
C ARG A 331 -4.91 0.69 14.17
N LEU A 332 -5.51 1.83 13.84
CA LEU A 332 -5.15 2.60 12.64
C LEU A 332 -3.71 3.11 12.72
N LEU A 333 -3.37 3.71 13.85
CA LEU A 333 -2.05 4.31 14.08
C LEU A 333 -0.96 3.24 14.18
N GLU A 334 -1.24 2.14 14.89
CA GLU A 334 -0.35 0.97 14.95
C GLU A 334 -0.09 0.40 13.57
N ARG A 335 -1.14 0.20 12.75
CA ARG A 335 -0.96 -0.34 11.40
C ARG A 335 -0.23 0.61 10.47
N ALA A 336 -0.46 1.92 10.58
CA ALA A 336 0.31 2.91 9.83
C ALA A 336 1.80 2.85 10.21
N ARG A 337 2.12 2.79 11.51
CA ARG A 337 3.49 2.64 12.03
C ARG A 337 4.12 1.33 11.57
N ASP A 338 3.44 0.20 11.72
CA ASP A 338 3.96 -1.12 11.36
C ASP A 338 4.22 -1.21 9.84
N LEU A 339 3.30 -0.65 9.03
CA LEU A 339 3.46 -0.59 7.59
C LEU A 339 4.65 0.32 7.22
N ALA A 340 4.80 1.48 7.86
CA ALA A 340 5.94 2.36 7.62
C ALA A 340 7.27 1.72 8.00
N ALA A 341 7.34 1.04 9.16
CA ALA A 341 8.52 0.29 9.59
C ALA A 341 8.88 -0.85 8.62
N LEU A 342 7.89 -1.55 8.08
CA LEU A 342 8.10 -2.58 7.04
C LEU A 342 8.67 -1.99 5.74
N LEU A 343 8.42 -0.71 5.49
CA LEU A 343 8.76 -0.02 4.25
C LEU A 343 9.98 0.89 4.36
N ASP A 344 10.53 1.05 5.57
CA ASP A 344 11.59 2.01 5.89
C ASP A 344 11.17 3.46 5.54
N GLU A 345 9.92 3.81 5.89
CA GLU A 345 9.32 5.12 5.64
C GLU A 345 8.88 5.80 6.94
N ASP A 346 8.64 7.12 6.87
CA ASP A 346 7.95 7.87 7.92
C ASP A 346 6.47 7.47 8.03
N TRP A 347 5.79 7.88 9.10
CA TRP A 347 4.34 7.76 9.20
C TRP A 347 3.68 8.96 9.87
N GLY A 348 2.36 8.98 9.88
CA GLY A 348 1.59 9.99 10.59
C GLY A 348 0.10 9.77 10.49
N ALA A 349 -0.66 10.81 10.85
CA ALA A 349 -2.10 10.87 10.67
C ALA A 349 -2.49 12.05 9.77
N VAL A 350 -3.56 11.88 9.00
CA VAL A 350 -4.25 12.94 8.27
C VAL A 350 -5.60 13.16 8.94
N THR A 351 -5.87 14.40 9.30
CA THR A 351 -7.13 14.87 9.87
C THR A 351 -7.66 16.11 9.14
N PHE A 352 -8.76 16.65 9.62
CA PHE A 352 -9.52 17.73 9.00
C PHE A 352 -9.82 18.84 10.01
N GLU A 353 -9.78 20.08 9.53
CA GLU A 353 -10.26 21.28 10.23
C GLU A 353 -10.99 22.20 9.22
N PRO A 354 -12.22 22.65 9.48
CA PRO A 354 -13.10 22.20 10.57
C PRO A 354 -13.41 20.71 10.48
N HIS A 355 -13.84 20.11 11.59
CA HIS A 355 -14.26 18.71 11.58
C HIS A 355 -15.41 18.50 10.56
N PRO A 356 -15.36 17.50 9.66
CA PRO A 356 -16.33 17.36 8.57
C PRO A 356 -17.78 17.23 9.07
N GLY A 357 -17.98 16.55 10.20
CA GLY A 357 -19.30 16.47 10.84
C GLY A 357 -19.84 17.82 11.31
N VAL A 358 -18.98 18.71 11.80
CA VAL A 358 -19.38 20.06 12.24
C VAL A 358 -19.68 20.92 11.02
N PHE A 359 -18.78 20.91 10.03
CA PHE A 359 -18.97 21.64 8.78
C PHE A 359 -20.26 21.25 8.05
N LEU A 360 -20.62 19.97 8.06
CA LEU A 360 -21.84 19.45 7.43
C LEU A 360 -23.10 19.61 8.30
N GLY A 361 -23.02 20.23 9.48
CA GLY A 361 -24.15 20.37 10.39
C GLY A 361 -24.68 19.05 10.97
N LYS A 362 -23.86 17.99 10.95
CA LYS A 362 -24.19 16.66 11.52
C LYS A 362 -23.75 16.52 12.98
N LEU A 363 -23.03 17.51 13.49
CA LEU A 363 -22.33 17.44 14.76
C LEU A 363 -22.22 18.85 15.35
N ASP A 364 -22.65 19.03 16.60
CA ASP A 364 -22.72 20.38 17.20
C ASP A 364 -21.33 20.97 17.51
N ALA A 365 -20.37 20.14 17.93
CA ALA A 365 -19.03 20.56 18.32
C ALA A 365 -17.96 19.47 18.06
N THR A 366 -16.69 19.72 18.37
CA THR A 366 -15.65 18.66 18.44
C THR A 366 -15.35 18.31 19.91
N LEU A 367 -14.69 17.17 20.14
CA LEU A 367 -14.24 16.77 21.48
C LEU A 367 -13.07 17.62 21.96
N PHE A 368 -12.18 17.96 21.03
CA PHE A 368 -10.94 18.68 21.29
C PHE A 368 -10.68 19.73 20.20
N THR A 369 -10.05 20.83 20.58
CA THR A 369 -9.47 21.85 19.68
C THR A 369 -8.24 21.29 18.95
N LEU A 370 -7.73 21.98 17.93
CA LEU A 370 -6.47 21.59 17.29
C LEU A 370 -5.27 21.60 18.24
N ARG A 371 -5.21 22.57 19.16
CA ARG A 371 -4.16 22.65 20.18
C ARG A 371 -4.18 21.41 21.10
N GLU A 372 -5.39 21.00 21.50
CA GLU A 372 -5.58 19.81 22.33
C GLU A 372 -5.25 18.53 21.56
N ARG A 373 -5.65 18.43 20.28
CA ARG A 373 -5.29 17.30 19.40
C ARG A 373 -3.77 17.20 19.19
N GLU A 374 -3.08 18.32 19.12
CA GLU A 374 -1.61 18.35 19.05
C GLU A 374 -0.95 17.81 20.32
N LEU A 375 -1.44 18.20 21.51
CA LEU A 375 -0.97 17.62 22.77
C LEU A 375 -1.17 16.10 22.78
N ILE A 376 -2.36 15.64 22.41
CA ILE A 376 -2.69 14.20 22.35
C ILE A 376 -1.76 13.47 21.37
N ARG A 377 -1.50 14.06 20.19
CA ARG A 377 -0.58 13.51 19.19
C ARG A 377 0.82 13.26 19.77
N ARG A 378 1.38 14.24 20.50
CA ARG A 378 2.71 14.14 21.13
C ARG A 378 2.74 13.02 22.17
N VAL A 379 1.74 12.97 23.05
CA VAL A 379 1.62 11.94 24.10
C VAL A 379 1.49 10.54 23.50
N LEU A 380 0.72 10.40 22.42
CA LEU A 380 0.58 9.13 21.70
C LEU A 380 1.75 8.82 20.76
N ARG A 381 2.76 9.70 20.70
CA ARG A 381 3.98 9.56 19.88
C ARG A 381 3.66 9.35 18.39
N VAL A 382 2.63 10.01 17.88
CA VAL A 382 2.33 10.04 16.45
C VAL A 382 3.26 11.10 15.82
N PRO A 383 4.24 10.74 15.00
CA PRO A 383 5.33 11.65 14.65
C PRO A 383 4.91 12.82 13.76
N ARG A 384 3.79 12.68 13.02
CA ARG A 384 3.28 13.72 12.13
C ARG A 384 1.75 13.76 12.12
N LEU A 385 1.18 14.97 12.12
CA LEU A 385 -0.24 15.21 11.90
C LEU A 385 -0.41 16.23 10.77
N LEU A 386 -1.01 15.79 9.67
CA LEU A 386 -1.42 16.66 8.57
C LEU A 386 -2.87 17.07 8.78
N VAL A 387 -3.13 18.37 8.87
CA VAL A 387 -4.47 18.92 9.04
C VAL A 387 -4.94 19.51 7.71
N LEU A 388 -5.90 18.86 7.06
CA LEU A 388 -6.50 19.33 5.81
C LEU A 388 -7.59 20.35 6.11
N ASN A 389 -7.61 21.46 5.36
CA ASN A 389 -8.72 22.38 5.38
C ASN A 389 -9.96 21.70 4.79
N PHE A 390 -11.05 21.60 5.53
CA PHE A 390 -12.31 21.03 5.04
C PHE A 390 -13.30 22.16 4.70
N ASP A 391 -13.34 22.55 3.43
CA ASP A 391 -14.18 23.61 2.88
C ASP A 391 -15.17 23.05 1.83
N GLU A 392 -15.96 23.93 1.20
CA GLU A 392 -16.90 23.55 0.14
C GLU A 392 -16.20 22.86 -1.03
N GLU A 393 -14.97 23.26 -1.34
CA GLU A 393 -14.18 22.68 -2.42
C GLU A 393 -13.85 21.21 -2.10
N VAL A 394 -13.33 20.92 -0.90
CA VAL A 394 -13.05 19.53 -0.46
C VAL A 394 -14.34 18.71 -0.33
N ARG A 395 -15.44 19.31 0.14
CA ARG A 395 -16.75 18.65 0.25
C ARG A 395 -17.26 18.12 -1.10
N ASP A 396 -17.01 18.87 -2.18
CA ASP A 396 -17.60 18.60 -3.49
C ASP A 396 -16.71 17.73 -4.41
N LEU A 397 -15.51 17.35 -3.96
CA LEU A 397 -14.61 16.46 -4.71
C LEU A 397 -15.17 15.06 -4.84
N SER A 398 -15.08 14.45 -6.03
CA SER A 398 -15.27 13.00 -6.17
C SER A 398 -14.17 12.23 -5.41
N PRO A 399 -14.38 10.94 -5.05
CA PRO A 399 -13.34 10.12 -4.44
C PRO A 399 -12.01 10.14 -5.20
N SER A 400 -12.08 10.00 -6.53
CA SER A 400 -10.89 10.01 -7.39
C SER A 400 -10.18 11.37 -7.37
N ASP A 401 -10.92 12.48 -7.38
CA ASP A 401 -10.34 13.82 -7.35
C ASP A 401 -9.75 14.16 -5.97
N PHE A 402 -10.42 13.77 -4.89
CA PHE A 402 -9.90 13.90 -3.53
C PHE A 402 -8.55 13.18 -3.41
N TRP A 403 -8.49 11.92 -3.82
CA TRP A 403 -7.26 11.14 -3.76
C TRP A 403 -6.14 11.75 -4.62
N ARG A 404 -6.46 12.15 -5.86
CA ARG A 404 -5.50 12.78 -6.76
C ARG A 404 -4.92 14.06 -6.17
N ARG A 405 -5.77 14.93 -5.62
CA ARG A 405 -5.34 16.20 -5.01
C ARG A 405 -4.57 16.00 -3.72
N LEU A 406 -4.96 15.04 -2.89
CA LEU A 406 -4.22 14.69 -1.67
C LEU A 406 -2.76 14.34 -2.00
N ARG A 407 -2.55 13.46 -3.00
CA ARG A 407 -1.20 13.10 -3.45
C ARG A 407 -0.47 14.21 -4.19
N GLY A 408 -1.20 15.10 -4.87
CA GLY A 408 -0.60 16.27 -5.50
C GLY A 408 -0.12 17.31 -4.49
N THR A 409 -0.71 17.33 -3.29
CA THR A 409 -0.39 18.27 -2.22
C THR A 409 0.70 17.74 -1.30
N PHE A 410 0.69 16.43 -1.02
CA PHE A 410 1.64 15.79 -0.09
C PHE A 410 2.26 14.54 -0.68
N PRO A 411 3.54 14.25 -0.35
CA PRO A 411 4.09 12.93 -0.60
C PRO A 411 3.33 11.93 0.27
N VAL A 412 2.61 10.98 -0.35
CA VAL A 412 1.89 9.90 0.34
C VAL A 412 2.47 8.57 -0.14
N GLY A 413 3.08 7.81 0.77
CA GLY A 413 3.66 6.48 0.46
C GLY A 413 2.72 5.33 0.73
N GLY A 414 1.54 5.59 1.31
CA GLY A 414 0.48 4.63 1.55
C GLY A 414 -0.51 5.12 2.60
N VAL A 415 -1.62 4.38 2.76
CA VAL A 415 -2.72 4.81 3.63
C VAL A 415 -3.27 3.68 4.49
N VAL A 416 -3.73 4.02 5.69
CA VAL A 416 -4.49 3.13 6.56
C VAL A 416 -5.78 3.82 6.95
N VAL A 417 -6.92 3.16 6.74
CA VAL A 417 -8.25 3.70 7.05
C VAL A 417 -9.09 2.71 7.83
N GLY A 418 -10.11 3.20 8.54
CA GLY A 418 -11.11 2.32 9.14
C GLY A 418 -11.99 1.73 8.05
N ARG A 419 -12.51 0.51 8.22
CA ARG A 419 -13.46 -0.07 7.25
C ARG A 419 -14.74 0.75 7.09
N ASN A 420 -15.11 1.52 8.11
CA ASN A 420 -16.23 2.46 8.07
C ASN A 420 -15.86 3.81 7.43
N PHE A 421 -14.65 3.98 6.90
CA PHE A 421 -14.20 5.24 6.32
C PHE A 421 -15.00 5.58 5.05
N ARG A 422 -15.44 6.83 4.97
CA ARG A 422 -16.18 7.40 3.85
C ARG A 422 -15.56 8.71 3.45
N PHE A 423 -15.51 8.99 2.14
CA PHE A 423 -14.93 10.21 1.59
C PHE A 423 -15.53 10.56 0.23
N GLY A 424 -15.18 11.74 -0.28
CA GLY A 424 -15.75 12.29 -1.51
C GLY A 424 -17.18 12.82 -1.33
N ARG A 425 -17.66 13.46 -2.40
CA ARG A 425 -18.96 14.14 -2.45
C ARG A 425 -20.08 13.19 -2.07
N GLY A 426 -20.93 13.63 -1.13
CA GLY A 426 -22.03 12.80 -0.64
C GLY A 426 -21.59 11.53 0.10
N GLN A 427 -20.32 11.41 0.50
CA GLN A 427 -19.75 10.21 1.14
C GLN A 427 -19.80 8.95 0.25
N GLU A 428 -19.74 9.14 -1.08
CA GLU A 428 -19.86 8.05 -2.07
C GLU A 428 -18.66 7.09 -2.07
N GLY A 429 -17.47 7.56 -1.69
CA GLY A 429 -16.25 6.75 -1.60
C GLY A 429 -16.20 5.89 -0.34
N THR A 430 -15.74 4.65 -0.48
CA THR A 430 -15.56 3.68 0.61
C THR A 430 -14.08 3.37 0.88
N ALA A 431 -13.78 2.71 1.99
CA ALA A 431 -12.43 2.21 2.26
C ALA A 431 -11.88 1.34 1.11
N GLU A 432 -12.73 0.49 0.51
CA GLU A 432 -12.38 -0.36 -0.63
C GLU A 432 -12.12 0.45 -1.90
N ALA A 433 -12.89 1.52 -2.13
CA ALA A 433 -12.65 2.45 -3.24
C ALA A 433 -11.28 3.13 -3.09
N LEU A 434 -10.94 3.60 -1.88
CA LEU A 434 -9.62 4.17 -1.61
C LEU A 434 -8.50 3.14 -1.81
N ILE A 435 -8.67 1.90 -1.33
CA ILE A 435 -7.70 0.82 -1.56
C ILE A 435 -7.51 0.58 -3.07
N SER A 436 -8.58 0.59 -3.86
CA SER A 436 -8.48 0.44 -5.31
C SER A 436 -7.68 1.58 -5.95
N LEU A 437 -7.97 2.82 -5.57
CA LEU A 437 -7.25 4.00 -6.05
C LEU A 437 -5.75 3.93 -5.68
N CYS A 438 -5.42 3.52 -4.46
CA CYS A 438 -4.02 3.31 -4.05
C CYS A 438 -3.35 2.18 -4.83
N ARG A 439 -4.08 1.09 -5.12
CA ARG A 439 -3.56 -0.05 -5.91
C ARG A 439 -3.22 0.37 -7.32
N ASP A 440 -4.08 1.14 -7.97
CA ASP A 440 -3.86 1.66 -9.33
C ASP A 440 -2.61 2.55 -9.39
N ASP A 441 -2.32 3.21 -8.27
CA ASP A 441 -1.14 4.04 -8.03
C ASP A 441 0.10 3.29 -7.51
N GLY A 442 0.02 1.98 -7.30
CA GLY A 442 1.11 1.17 -6.75
C GLY A 442 1.46 1.45 -5.28
N LEU A 443 0.54 2.06 -4.53
CA LEU A 443 0.71 2.41 -3.11
C LEU A 443 0.05 1.36 -2.20
N PRO A 444 0.69 0.97 -1.09
CA PRO A 444 0.08 0.11 -0.09
C PRO A 444 -1.10 0.83 0.60
N ALA A 445 -2.20 0.11 0.77
CA ALA A 445 -3.37 0.57 1.50
C ALA A 445 -3.97 -0.56 2.32
N GLU A 446 -4.42 -0.26 3.53
CA GLU A 446 -5.07 -1.22 4.43
C GLU A 446 -6.35 -0.62 5.03
N ALA A 447 -7.44 -1.40 5.04
CA ALA A 447 -8.66 -1.08 5.76
C ALA A 447 -8.77 -1.99 6.98
N VAL A 448 -8.76 -1.39 8.18
CA VAL A 448 -8.73 -2.12 9.45
C VAL A 448 -10.09 -2.05 10.14
N GLU A 449 -10.42 -3.13 10.85
CA GLU A 449 -11.54 -3.12 11.79
C GLU A 449 -11.17 -2.26 12.99
N LEU A 450 -12.10 -1.41 13.43
CA LEU A 450 -11.92 -0.61 14.62
C LEU A 450 -12.04 -1.50 15.87
N LEU A 451 -11.21 -1.23 16.88
CA LEU A 451 -11.24 -1.99 18.12
C LEU A 451 -12.59 -1.85 18.82
N THR A 452 -13.13 -2.97 19.29
CA THR A 452 -14.25 -3.03 20.23
C THR A 452 -13.73 -3.65 21.53
N CYS A 453 -14.29 -3.25 22.67
CA CYS A 453 -13.82 -3.74 23.97
C CYS A 453 -15.03 -4.20 24.81
N GLY A 454 -15.26 -5.51 24.89
CA GLY A 454 -16.25 -6.10 25.81
C GLY A 454 -17.66 -5.50 25.69
N GLY A 455 -18.14 -5.23 24.47
CA GLY A 455 -19.43 -4.58 24.22
C GLY A 455 -19.43 -3.05 24.29
N LEU A 456 -18.36 -2.42 24.79
CA LEU A 456 -18.21 -0.97 24.81
C LEU A 456 -17.80 -0.45 23.41
N ARG A 457 -18.56 0.53 22.92
CA ARG A 457 -18.30 1.22 21.65
C ARG A 457 -17.16 2.23 21.83
N LEU A 458 -16.01 1.99 21.22
CA LEU A 458 -14.86 2.91 21.27
C LEU A 458 -14.95 3.97 20.15
N SER A 459 -15.75 5.01 20.35
CA SER A 459 -15.97 6.07 19.34
C SER A 459 -16.01 7.48 19.96
N SER A 460 -15.78 8.50 19.13
CA SER A 460 -15.93 9.91 19.55
C SER A 460 -17.36 10.23 20.03
N THR A 461 -18.39 9.60 19.45
CA THR A 461 -19.77 9.73 19.90
C THR A 461 -19.94 9.28 21.35
N GLU A 462 -19.32 8.16 21.72
CA GLU A 462 -19.40 7.61 23.08
C GLU A 462 -18.64 8.48 24.09
N VAL A 463 -17.45 8.95 23.72
CA VAL A 463 -16.70 9.90 24.57
C VAL A 463 -17.54 11.15 24.82
N ARG A 464 -18.16 11.70 23.78
CA ARG A 464 -18.94 12.92 23.89
C ARG A 464 -20.15 12.74 24.79
N ARG A 465 -20.87 11.64 24.61
CA ARG A 465 -21.99 11.25 25.48
C ARG A 465 -21.54 11.19 26.94
N ALA A 466 -20.46 10.47 27.21
CA ALA A 466 -19.90 10.34 28.55
C ALA A 466 -19.50 11.69 29.15
N VAL A 467 -18.82 12.57 28.39
CA VAL A 467 -18.48 13.92 28.86
C VAL A 467 -19.72 14.74 29.19
N MET A 468 -20.71 14.79 28.29
CA MET A 468 -21.94 15.56 28.48
C MET A 468 -22.80 15.04 29.65
N GLU A 469 -22.79 13.73 29.90
CA GLU A 469 -23.47 13.09 31.05
C GLU A 469 -22.66 13.23 32.37
N GLY A 470 -21.42 13.68 32.29
CA GLY A 470 -20.51 13.83 33.42
C GLY A 470 -19.82 12.53 33.85
N ASP A 471 -19.83 11.48 33.03
CA ASP A 471 -19.10 10.24 33.26
C ASP A 471 -17.64 10.34 32.76
N ALA A 472 -16.83 11.10 33.51
CA ALA A 472 -15.41 11.30 33.21
C ALA A 472 -14.63 9.97 33.16
N ALA A 473 -15.01 8.99 33.97
CA ALA A 473 -14.34 7.70 34.03
C ALA A 473 -14.58 6.88 32.75
N LEU A 474 -15.81 6.87 32.24
CA LEU A 474 -16.12 6.23 30.96
C LEU A 474 -15.42 6.93 29.79
N ALA A 475 -15.43 8.26 29.76
CA ALA A 475 -14.70 9.04 28.76
C ALA A 475 -13.21 8.65 28.75
N ALA A 476 -12.58 8.59 29.95
CA ALA A 476 -11.19 8.20 30.10
C ALA A 476 -10.91 6.75 29.66
N LYS A 477 -11.85 5.83 29.91
CA LYS A 477 -11.75 4.43 29.50
C LYS A 477 -11.76 4.28 27.97
N VAL A 478 -12.59 5.07 27.28
CA VAL A 478 -12.70 5.06 25.81
C VAL A 478 -11.50 5.77 25.17
N LEU A 479 -11.08 6.92 25.69
CA LEU A 479 -9.94 7.69 25.19
C LEU A 479 -8.61 6.99 25.45
N GLY A 480 -8.47 6.35 26.61
CA GLY A 480 -7.19 5.85 27.12
C GLY A 480 -6.43 6.88 27.97
N PHE A 481 -6.98 8.08 28.14
CA PHE A 481 -6.48 9.17 29.00
C PHE A 481 -7.68 10.03 29.43
N PRO A 482 -7.59 10.81 30.54
CA PRO A 482 -8.69 11.66 30.97
C PRO A 482 -9.09 12.69 29.91
N TRP A 483 -10.38 12.99 29.78
CA TRP A 483 -10.79 14.13 28.95
C TRP A 483 -10.34 15.43 29.62
N PHE A 484 -9.97 16.43 28.82
CA PHE A 484 -9.48 17.72 29.30
C PHE A 484 -9.83 18.82 28.30
N PHE A 485 -9.71 20.06 28.77
CA PHE A 485 -9.87 21.25 27.95
C PHE A 485 -8.94 22.37 28.43
N TRP A 486 -8.62 23.33 27.56
CA TRP A 486 -7.98 24.59 27.96
C TRP A 486 -9.01 25.64 28.36
N GLY A 487 -8.77 26.30 29.48
CA GLY A 487 -9.54 27.47 29.87
C GLY A 487 -8.66 28.58 30.45
N ALA A 488 -9.04 29.81 30.13
CA ALA A 488 -8.41 30.99 30.69
C ALA A 488 -8.87 31.17 32.13
N VAL A 489 -7.93 31.44 33.03
CA VAL A 489 -8.24 31.84 34.40
C VAL A 489 -8.71 33.28 34.39
N VAL A 490 -9.98 33.49 34.73
CA VAL A 490 -10.64 34.79 34.76
C VAL A 490 -10.92 35.23 36.19
N HIS A 491 -11.15 36.53 36.39
CA HIS A 491 -11.70 37.02 37.64
C HIS A 491 -13.15 36.55 37.79
N GLY A 492 -13.49 35.97 38.95
CA GLY A 492 -14.88 35.66 39.31
C GLY A 492 -15.34 36.40 40.56
N ASP A 493 -16.47 35.98 41.12
CA ASP A 493 -17.24 36.72 42.13
C ASP A 493 -16.62 36.71 43.56
N TRP A 494 -15.37 36.26 43.73
CA TRP A 494 -14.60 36.20 45.01
C TRP A 494 -15.27 35.46 46.20
N ARG A 495 -16.41 34.79 46.00
CA ARG A 495 -17.21 34.16 47.08
C ARG A 495 -16.50 33.05 47.86
N GLY A 496 -15.58 32.31 47.24
CA GLY A 496 -14.82 31.24 47.91
C GLY A 496 -13.77 31.75 48.90
N HIS A 497 -13.33 33.00 48.75
CA HIS A 497 -12.26 33.60 49.54
C HIS A 497 -12.66 33.81 51.01
N GLU A 498 -13.93 34.13 51.28
CA GLU A 498 -14.46 34.28 52.65
C GLU A 498 -14.60 32.93 53.39
N LEU A 499 -14.66 31.82 52.64
CA LEU A 499 -14.79 30.46 53.17
C LEU A 499 -13.43 29.73 53.32
N GLY A 500 -12.31 30.40 52.98
CA GLY A 500 -10.96 29.83 53.07
C GLY A 500 -10.54 28.96 51.86
N PHE A 501 -11.29 29.00 50.76
CA PHE A 501 -11.02 28.20 49.55
C PHE A 501 -10.91 29.11 48.32
N PRO A 502 -9.73 29.72 48.04
CA PRO A 502 -9.53 30.55 46.86
C PRO A 502 -9.68 29.74 45.56
N THR A 503 -10.69 30.05 44.76
CA THR A 503 -10.99 29.36 43.50
C THR A 503 -10.52 30.16 42.29
N ALA A 504 -9.90 29.49 41.32
CA ALA A 504 -9.67 30.04 39.99
C ALA A 504 -10.91 29.79 39.12
N ASN A 505 -11.46 30.84 38.51
CA ASN A 505 -12.59 30.69 37.58
C ASN A 505 -12.00 30.35 36.21
N VAL A 506 -12.45 29.25 35.61
CA VAL A 506 -11.95 28.78 34.32
C VAL A 506 -13.04 28.95 33.29
N ASP A 507 -12.73 29.68 32.23
CA ASP A 507 -13.66 29.91 31.15
C ASP A 507 -13.91 28.63 30.34
N LEU A 508 -15.14 28.11 30.39
CA LEU A 508 -15.61 26.97 29.59
C LEU A 508 -15.97 27.34 28.16
N SER A 509 -15.99 28.62 27.79
CA SER A 509 -16.32 29.07 26.42
C SER A 509 -15.38 28.46 25.38
N LYS A 510 -14.13 28.16 25.79
CA LYS A 510 -13.11 27.51 24.96
C LYS A 510 -13.28 25.99 24.84
N ALA A 511 -14.04 25.36 25.73
CA ALA A 511 -14.34 23.93 25.66
C ALA A 511 -15.42 23.69 24.59
N LEU A 512 -15.05 22.97 23.53
CA LEU A 512 -15.97 22.69 22.42
C LEU A 512 -17.07 21.70 22.82
N THR A 513 -16.72 20.63 23.54
CA THR A 513 -17.69 19.77 24.24
C THR A 513 -17.70 20.13 25.72
N ARG A 514 -18.88 20.44 26.28
CA ARG A 514 -19.02 20.81 27.69
C ARG A 514 -19.28 19.59 28.57
N PRO A 515 -18.60 19.45 29.73
CA PRO A 515 -18.91 18.41 30.69
C PRO A 515 -20.28 18.67 31.35
N GLY A 516 -20.97 17.60 31.75
CA GLY A 516 -22.22 17.70 32.49
C GLY A 516 -22.06 18.46 33.82
N GLU A 517 -23.15 18.98 34.39
CA GLU A 517 -23.09 19.70 35.66
C GLU A 517 -22.64 18.79 36.82
N GLY A 518 -21.79 19.30 37.71
CA GLY A 518 -21.34 18.55 38.89
C GLY A 518 -20.00 19.02 39.44
N VAL A 519 -19.59 18.38 40.53
CA VAL A 519 -18.25 18.57 41.10
C VAL A 519 -17.37 17.40 40.70
N TYR A 520 -16.20 17.70 40.16
CA TYR A 520 -15.23 16.76 39.61
C TYR A 520 -13.89 16.88 40.32
N ALA A 521 -13.23 15.74 40.53
CA ALA A 521 -11.81 15.72 40.79
C ALA A 521 -11.08 16.00 39.46
N ALA A 522 -10.16 16.95 39.49
CA ALA A 522 -9.38 17.38 38.34
C ALA A 522 -7.87 17.37 38.64
N LEU A 523 -7.06 17.31 37.59
CA LEU A 523 -5.63 17.53 37.65
C LEU A 523 -5.26 18.71 36.72
N VAL A 524 -4.44 19.62 37.24
CA VAL A 524 -4.00 20.82 36.53
C VAL A 524 -2.47 20.91 36.61
N PRO A 525 -1.75 20.89 35.47
CA PRO A 525 -0.31 21.03 35.45
C PRO A 525 0.09 22.50 35.54
N ILE A 526 0.89 22.85 36.54
CA ILE A 526 1.39 24.22 36.79
C ILE A 526 2.87 24.13 37.15
N GLY A 527 3.72 24.85 36.41
CA GLY A 527 5.16 24.91 36.70
C GLY A 527 5.85 23.53 36.71
N GLY A 528 5.41 22.61 35.84
CA GLY A 528 5.93 21.25 35.76
C GLY A 528 5.43 20.29 36.86
N ARG A 529 4.50 20.71 37.71
CA ARG A 529 3.88 19.88 38.76
C ARG A 529 2.39 19.70 38.52
N TRP A 530 1.87 18.53 38.89
CA TRP A 530 0.44 18.25 38.83
C TRP A 530 -0.23 18.63 40.16
N HIS A 531 -1.18 19.56 40.09
CA HIS A 531 -2.00 19.96 41.22
C HIS A 531 -3.38 19.30 41.13
N CYS A 532 -3.86 18.79 42.27
CA CYS A 532 -5.24 18.34 42.38
C CYS A 532 -6.17 19.55 42.42
N GLY A 533 -7.33 19.45 41.79
CA GLY A 533 -8.35 20.49 41.82
C GLY A 533 -9.74 19.93 42.02
N ALA A 534 -10.60 20.68 42.73
CA ALA A 534 -12.04 20.43 42.74
C ALA A 534 -12.69 21.36 41.71
N LEU A 535 -13.13 20.80 40.58
CA LEU A 535 -13.80 21.52 39.50
C LEU A 535 -15.32 21.48 39.70
N SER A 536 -15.94 22.62 39.93
CA SER A 536 -17.39 22.80 39.98
C SER A 536 -17.89 23.29 38.62
N VAL A 537 -18.78 22.53 37.97
CA VAL A 537 -19.41 22.87 36.69
C VAL A 537 -20.92 23.07 36.91
N GLY A 538 -21.44 24.26 36.62
CA GLY A 538 -22.87 24.54 36.75
C GLY A 538 -23.29 25.92 36.21
N GLY A 539 -24.58 26.10 35.95
CA GLY A 539 -25.16 27.42 35.64
C GLY A 539 -25.56 28.21 36.89
N ASN A 540 -25.57 29.55 36.79
CA ASN A 540 -26.19 30.42 37.79
C ASN A 540 -27.69 30.58 37.44
N PRO A 541 -28.65 30.00 38.20
CA PRO A 541 -30.06 30.02 37.83
C PRO A 541 -30.78 31.35 38.15
N THR A 542 -30.05 32.44 38.42
CA THR A 542 -30.60 33.61 39.12
C THR A 542 -30.62 34.93 38.31
N PHE A 543 -30.07 34.99 37.09
CA PHE A 543 -30.17 36.17 36.22
C PHE A 543 -30.46 35.76 34.76
N GLY A 544 -31.29 36.55 34.07
CA GLY A 544 -32.08 36.16 32.89
C GLY A 544 -31.33 35.80 31.61
N ASP A 545 -32.07 35.06 30.76
CA ASP A 545 -31.96 34.76 29.32
C ASP A 545 -30.63 34.33 28.67
N VAL A 546 -29.51 34.19 29.41
CA VAL A 546 -28.35 33.43 28.92
C VAL A 546 -27.88 32.46 30.01
N ARG A 547 -28.16 31.16 29.80
CA ARG A 547 -27.62 30.07 30.63
C ARG A 547 -26.12 29.88 30.34
N GLU A 548 -25.27 30.76 30.84
CA GLU A 548 -23.82 30.53 30.80
C GLU A 548 -23.43 29.50 31.86
N THR A 549 -23.01 28.31 31.41
CA THR A 549 -22.37 27.31 32.27
C THR A 549 -20.99 27.82 32.68
N ARG A 550 -20.74 28.00 33.97
CA ARG A 550 -19.44 28.39 34.52
C ARG A 550 -18.69 27.16 35.04
N ALA A 551 -17.36 27.21 34.97
CA ALA A 551 -16.50 26.28 35.71
C ALA A 551 -15.60 27.03 36.68
N GLU A 552 -15.55 26.52 37.91
CA GLU A 552 -14.69 27.04 38.96
C GLU A 552 -13.79 25.91 39.44
N VAL A 553 -12.47 26.07 39.37
CA VAL A 553 -11.51 25.10 39.88
C VAL A 553 -10.89 25.61 41.18
N PHE A 554 -11.09 24.87 42.26
CA PHE A 554 -10.35 25.05 43.49
C PHE A 554 -9.06 24.23 43.42
N LEU A 555 -7.90 24.87 43.27
CA LEU A 555 -6.61 24.18 43.27
C LEU A 555 -6.18 23.88 44.71
N LEU A 556 -5.95 22.60 45.00
CA LEU A 556 -5.51 22.15 46.32
C LEU A 556 -4.03 22.48 46.50
N ASP A 557 -3.71 22.95 47.71
CA ASP A 557 -2.33 23.15 48.18
C ASP A 557 -1.50 24.05 47.22
N PHE A 558 -2.16 25.00 46.53
CA PHE A 558 -1.55 25.94 45.60
C PHE A 558 -1.73 27.38 46.08
N GLU A 559 -0.63 28.13 46.13
CA GLU A 559 -0.61 29.56 46.41
C GLU A 559 0.06 30.28 45.24
N GLY A 560 -0.61 31.27 44.65
CA GLY A 560 -0.08 32.05 43.54
C GLY A 560 -1.17 32.68 42.67
N ASP A 561 -0.77 33.63 41.83
CA ASP A 561 -1.64 34.27 40.85
C ASP A 561 -1.57 33.56 39.49
N LEU A 562 -2.73 33.15 38.99
CA LEU A 562 -2.90 32.49 37.70
C LEU A 562 -3.75 33.32 36.72
N TYR A 563 -4.18 34.54 37.08
CA TYR A 563 -5.06 35.36 36.24
C TYR A 563 -4.45 35.60 34.86
N GLY A 564 -5.30 35.47 33.84
CA GLY A 564 -4.92 35.60 32.43
C GLY A 564 -4.14 34.42 31.86
N ARG A 565 -3.73 33.43 32.69
CA ARG A 565 -3.10 32.20 32.18
C ARG A 565 -4.15 31.25 31.61
N ASP A 566 -3.77 30.55 30.57
CA ASP A 566 -4.60 29.55 29.89
C ASP A 566 -4.08 28.16 30.26
N LEU A 567 -4.85 27.42 31.05
CA LEU A 567 -4.40 26.16 31.67
C LEU A 567 -5.24 24.97 31.19
N PRO A 568 -4.62 23.81 30.95
CA PRO A 568 -5.37 22.58 30.69
C PRO A 568 -5.92 21.99 32.00
N VAL A 569 -7.20 21.63 32.00
CA VAL A 569 -7.88 21.03 33.16
C VAL A 569 -8.31 19.60 32.80
N PHE A 570 -7.71 18.60 33.44
CA PHE A 570 -7.99 17.19 33.20
C PHE A 570 -9.05 16.66 34.16
N LEU A 571 -10.18 16.16 33.64
CA LEU A 571 -11.28 15.62 34.45
C LEU A 571 -11.04 14.15 34.77
N ILE A 572 -10.88 13.84 36.05
CA ILE A 572 -10.54 12.49 36.53
C ILE A 572 -11.81 11.70 36.83
N ARG A 573 -12.68 12.26 37.67
CA ARG A 573 -13.87 11.58 38.18
C ARG A 573 -14.91 12.58 38.65
N ARG A 574 -16.19 12.35 38.34
CA ARG A 574 -17.29 13.10 38.97
C ARG A 574 -17.49 12.63 40.41
N LEU A 575 -17.39 13.54 41.35
CA LEU A 575 -17.54 13.26 42.78
C LEU A 575 -19.01 13.28 43.21
N ARG A 576 -19.78 14.23 42.69
CA ARG A 576 -21.22 14.39 42.98
C ARG A 576 -21.92 15.32 41.98
N PRO A 577 -23.26 15.27 41.88
CA PRO A 577 -24.05 16.30 41.21
C PRO A 577 -23.99 17.66 41.94
N MET A 578 -24.45 18.71 41.25
CA MET A 578 -24.67 20.02 41.86
C MET A 578 -25.77 19.94 42.92
N THR A 579 -25.59 20.64 44.03
CA THR A 579 -26.52 20.61 45.17
C THR A 579 -26.56 22.00 45.80
N ARG A 580 -27.76 22.45 46.18
CA ARG A 580 -27.94 23.67 46.97
C ARG A 580 -27.77 23.33 48.46
N PHE A 581 -27.05 24.18 49.19
CA PHE A 581 -26.83 24.01 50.62
C PHE A 581 -27.70 24.99 51.42
N PRO A 582 -28.17 24.58 52.61
CA PRO A 582 -29.04 25.42 53.44
C PRO A 582 -28.32 26.62 54.04
N ASP A 583 -27.01 26.51 54.30
CA ASP A 583 -26.19 27.55 54.89
C ASP A 583 -24.70 27.41 54.49
N ALA A 584 -23.90 28.42 54.84
CA ALA A 584 -22.47 28.48 54.55
C ALA A 584 -21.66 27.39 55.27
N GLN A 585 -22.08 26.95 56.45
CA GLN A 585 -21.38 25.93 57.23
C GLN A 585 -21.52 24.55 56.58
N ALA A 586 -22.72 24.20 56.11
CA ALA A 586 -23.02 23.00 55.35
C ALA A 586 -22.26 22.97 54.01
N LEU A 587 -22.19 24.12 53.32
CA LEU A 587 -21.38 24.28 52.10
C LEU A 587 -19.89 24.04 52.39
N ALA A 588 -19.32 24.71 53.39
CA ALA A 588 -17.91 24.56 53.77
C ALA A 588 -17.57 23.11 54.16
N ALA A 589 -18.44 22.46 54.94
CA ALA A 589 -18.26 21.06 55.32
C ALA A 589 -18.30 20.12 54.11
N GLN A 590 -19.14 20.39 53.10
CA GLN A 590 -19.14 19.61 51.86
C GLN A 590 -17.90 19.88 51.00
N ILE A 591 -17.45 21.14 50.88
CA ILE A 591 -16.22 21.47 50.17
C ILE A 591 -15.03 20.74 50.79
N ALA A 592 -14.91 20.71 52.12
CA ALA A 592 -13.84 19.97 52.79
C ALA A 592 -13.85 18.47 52.46
N ARG A 593 -15.04 17.83 52.37
CA ARG A 593 -15.18 16.44 51.93
C ARG A 593 -14.80 16.26 50.45
N ASP A 594 -15.23 17.18 49.60
CA ASP A 594 -14.93 17.15 48.17
C ASP A 594 -13.42 17.30 47.93
N VAL A 595 -12.73 18.15 48.71
CA VAL A 595 -11.27 18.34 48.70
C VAL A 595 -10.54 17.04 49.02
N GLU A 596 -10.90 16.34 50.10
CA GLU A 596 -10.20 15.09 50.43
C GLU A 596 -10.45 14.00 49.38
N ARG A 597 -11.68 13.90 48.83
CA ARG A 597 -11.99 12.99 47.73
C ARG A 597 -11.27 13.36 46.42
N CYS A 598 -11.02 14.64 46.17
CA CYS A 598 -10.20 15.11 45.05
C CYS A 598 -8.75 14.67 45.24
N ARG A 599 -8.20 14.86 46.45
CA ARG A 599 -6.83 14.49 46.78
C ARG A 599 -6.60 12.98 46.65
N GLU A 600 -7.54 12.17 47.15
CA GLU A 600 -7.53 10.72 46.96
C GLU A 600 -7.57 10.35 45.46
N ALA A 601 -8.56 10.85 44.71
CA ALA A 601 -8.69 10.54 43.28
C ALA A 601 -7.44 10.95 42.47
N GLY A 602 -6.89 12.13 42.74
CA GLY A 602 -5.70 12.63 42.05
C GLY A 602 -4.45 11.81 42.38
N ARG A 603 -4.26 11.42 43.65
CA ARG A 603 -3.16 10.52 44.06
C ARG A 603 -3.28 9.15 43.40
N GLU A 604 -4.47 8.55 43.41
CA GLU A 604 -4.73 7.25 42.77
C GLU A 604 -4.44 7.30 41.27
N GLU A 605 -4.92 8.32 40.58
CA GLU A 605 -4.76 8.45 39.12
C GLU A 605 -3.29 8.73 38.74
N LEU A 606 -2.59 9.62 39.46
CA LEU A 606 -1.17 9.89 39.23
C LEU A 606 -0.31 8.66 39.51
N ALA A 607 -0.59 7.92 40.60
CA ALA A 607 0.14 6.71 40.94
C ALA A 607 -0.14 5.57 39.94
N GLY A 608 -1.41 5.36 39.58
CA GLY A 608 -1.84 4.29 38.67
C GLY A 608 -1.39 4.48 37.23
N ARG A 609 -1.08 5.72 36.81
CA ARG A 609 -0.77 6.07 35.41
C ARG A 609 0.40 7.03 35.28
N ALA A 610 1.37 6.95 36.19
CA ALA A 610 2.54 7.85 36.21
C ALA A 610 3.23 8.07 34.84
N PRO A 611 3.43 7.04 33.98
CA PRO A 611 4.04 7.24 32.66
C PRO A 611 3.21 8.14 31.73
N LEU A 612 1.88 8.10 31.83
CA LEU A 612 0.98 8.93 31.02
C LEU A 612 1.12 10.41 31.41
N TYR A 613 1.08 10.70 32.72
CA TYR A 613 1.19 12.07 33.22
C TYR A 613 2.60 12.67 33.04
N ALA A 614 3.64 11.83 33.07
CA ALA A 614 4.97 12.25 32.68
C ALA A 614 5.03 12.66 31.19
N ALA A 615 4.43 11.87 30.30
CA ALA A 615 4.36 12.19 28.87
C ALA A 615 3.55 13.47 28.58
N PHE A 616 2.44 13.69 29.31
CA PHE A 616 1.69 14.95 29.22
C PHE A 616 2.52 16.14 29.70
N ALA A 617 3.21 16.03 30.84
CA ALA A 617 4.04 17.10 31.38
C ALA A 617 5.19 17.47 30.43
N GLU A 618 5.88 16.47 29.86
CA GLU A 618 6.93 16.67 28.86
C GLU A 618 6.39 17.36 27.59
N SER A 619 5.24 16.89 27.09
CA SER A 619 4.62 17.45 25.89
C SER A 619 4.13 18.89 26.10
N LEU A 620 3.56 19.19 27.27
CA LEU A 620 3.14 20.54 27.64
C LEU A 620 4.32 21.50 27.74
N ALA A 621 5.40 21.11 28.43
CA ALA A 621 6.60 21.93 28.53
C ALA A 621 7.23 22.21 27.15
N SER A 622 7.24 21.20 26.27
CA SER A 622 7.70 21.36 24.88
C SER A 622 6.81 22.31 24.07
N MET A 623 5.49 22.28 24.27
CA MET A 623 4.56 23.20 23.60
C MET A 623 4.62 24.64 24.13
N GLU A 624 4.99 24.84 25.40
CA GLU A 624 5.21 26.18 25.97
C GLU A 624 6.53 26.81 25.48
N ALA A 625 7.55 25.98 25.19
CA ALA A 625 8.85 26.44 24.69
C ALA A 625 8.86 26.75 23.18
N GLU A 626 7.95 26.16 22.41
CA GLU A 626 7.72 26.51 21.01
C GLU A 626 6.81 27.75 20.95
N ASP A 627 7.35 28.92 20.58
CA ASP A 627 6.58 30.17 20.44
C ASP A 627 5.26 29.94 19.67
N ALA A 628 4.16 30.47 20.23
CA ALA A 628 2.78 30.45 19.74
C ALA A 628 2.44 29.32 18.74
N PHE A 629 1.88 28.20 19.21
CA PHE A 629 1.30 27.17 18.36
C PHE A 629 0.32 27.76 17.33
N GLU A 630 0.75 27.91 16.08
CA GLU A 630 -0.10 28.24 14.95
C GLU A 630 -0.51 26.95 14.22
N PRO A 631 -1.78 26.53 14.30
CA PRO A 631 -2.25 25.37 13.56
C PRO A 631 -2.13 25.63 12.05
N ARG A 632 -1.21 24.95 11.39
CA ARG A 632 -1.11 24.97 9.91
C ARG A 632 -2.14 24.03 9.32
N THR A 633 -3.23 24.59 8.80
CA THR A 633 -4.14 23.88 7.91
C THR A 633 -3.63 23.96 6.48
N TRP A 634 -3.77 22.86 5.76
CA TRP A 634 -3.32 22.75 4.38
C TRP A 634 -4.49 22.70 3.44
N ARG A 635 -4.45 23.55 2.41
CA ARG A 635 -5.41 23.48 1.30
C ARG A 635 -4.90 22.47 0.27
N LEU A 636 -5.80 21.63 -0.22
CA LEU A 636 -5.48 20.75 -1.33
C LEU A 636 -5.19 21.57 -2.58
N ALA A 637 -4.13 21.21 -3.31
CA ALA A 637 -3.72 21.89 -4.52
C ALA A 637 -4.88 21.97 -5.53
N LYS A 638 -5.06 23.15 -6.12
CA LYS A 638 -5.92 23.33 -7.29
C LYS A 638 -5.19 22.75 -8.49
N CYS A 639 -5.92 22.04 -9.35
CA CYS A 639 -5.39 21.52 -10.60
C CYS A 639 -4.96 22.65 -11.54
#